data_AF-K2S1I3-F1
#
_entry.id   AF-K2S1I3-F1
#
_cell.length_a   1.000
_cell.length_b   1.000
_cell.length_c   1.000
_cell.angle_alpha   90.00
_cell.angle_beta   90.00
_cell.angle_gamma   90.00
#
_symmetry.space_group_name_H-M   'P 1'
#
loop_
_entity.id
_entity.type
_entity.pdbx_description
1 polymer ?
#
loop_
_entity_poly.entity_id
_entity_poly.type
_entity_poly.pdbx_seq_one_letter_code
_entity_poly.pdbx_strand_id
1 'polypeptide(L)'
;MAPLGGLLWRSRRVYQIWGANTDVGKTVISTILCLATRGKFRKEHTAYLKPVSTGPIEDADDQYVLKYIRSWKGTGRPDNALKYAAKCLVQYDEPVSPDIAAAMSEQGVVSDSDLLKGVHDYALKYSGDPGWLFVETAGGVHSPGPSGTSQADLYRPLRLPAILVADSRLGGISATISAFESLKMRGYDVEAVLMFKNDQYQNHNYLSTYFNNFGIPCTTVHHPPERNGDPAKEKGPMLSYYRSMMRYNPVRDTIDHLAERHKDRLRDLESMSTEAHKTIWYPFTQQKLLPPEKITAIDSAYGDYFQTFSADLNKIEKATEGQTVPDPAKGISAVPRKERNAFRAALPARIRPHILRASFDGSASWWTQGLGHANPQLTLAAAYAAGRYGHVMFAEAVHQPALKLAKMLLRGSKNPRLFRVFYSDDGSTATEVAIKMALRASRVRYGWGPREPLGVIGLKGSYHGDTMGAMDASEPCIYNEKVEWYQGKGFWFDFPTVSMKQGVWTIDIPDALLTDGKVNTSPSATSFTSLNAIFDIHARQSTPLYESYCAYVTRTLAKLKQEGRKFGALILEPVVLGAGGMLLADPLFQRALVQTVRREPHLFSDTAPDTEASPAPDTEASPAPDRSLNWSGLPVVFDEVFTGLYRLGRFSAASFLDVQPDVVVNAKLLTGGLLPLATTCGYASNASRALQAELFEGEQPHAWNIHARVLGNVLYLMASQTSTEETLRQLEDCLLSANALQ
;
A
#
# COMPACT_ATOMS: atom_id res chain seq x y z
N MET A 1 -14.46 14.09 -1.61
CA MET A 1 -13.74 15.19 -2.30
C MET A 1 -13.18 14.66 -3.60
N ALA A 2 -13.23 15.42 -4.71
CA ALA A 2 -12.50 15.02 -5.91
C ALA A 2 -10.99 14.99 -5.58
N PRO A 3 -10.24 13.98 -6.03
CA PRO A 3 -8.84 13.86 -5.66
C PRO A 3 -8.05 15.03 -6.28
N LEU A 4 -7.27 15.73 -5.44
CA LEU A 4 -6.47 16.86 -5.89
C LEU A 4 -5.19 16.34 -6.57
N GLY A 5 -4.87 16.89 -7.74
CA GLY A 5 -3.58 16.60 -8.36
C GLY A 5 -2.44 17.25 -7.59
N GLY A 6 -1.27 16.60 -7.61
CA GLY A 6 -0.06 17.12 -7.00
C GLY A 6 0.31 18.48 -7.60
N LEU A 7 0.66 19.42 -6.74
CA LEU A 7 0.95 20.82 -7.10
C LEU A 7 2.37 20.96 -7.67
N LEU A 8 2.59 20.41 -8.87
CA LEU A 8 3.87 20.44 -9.58
C LEU A 8 3.71 21.06 -10.98
N TRP A 9 4.51 22.08 -11.25
CA TRP A 9 4.60 22.80 -12.51
C TRP A 9 6.07 23.00 -12.85
N ARG A 10 6.41 23.18 -14.13
CA ARG A 10 7.73 23.68 -14.55
C ARG A 10 7.96 25.13 -14.14
N SER A 11 6.91 25.91 -14.32
CA SER A 11 6.94 27.35 -14.12
C SER A 11 6.92 27.71 -12.64
N ARG A 12 6.35 26.89 -11.77
CA ARG A 12 6.07 27.25 -10.38
C ARG A 12 6.69 26.28 -9.38
N ARG A 13 7.61 26.82 -8.57
CA ARG A 13 8.20 26.16 -7.40
C ARG A 13 7.28 26.36 -6.21
N VAL A 14 6.77 25.27 -5.65
CA VAL A 14 5.85 25.30 -4.51
C VAL A 14 6.48 24.56 -3.34
N TYR A 15 6.67 25.25 -2.23
CA TYR A 15 7.28 24.71 -1.02
C TYR A 15 6.39 24.95 0.20
N GLN A 16 6.29 23.95 1.06
CA GLN A 16 5.55 24.05 2.32
C GLN A 16 6.51 24.31 3.47
N ILE A 17 6.24 25.34 4.27
CA ILE A 17 7.06 25.76 5.40
C ILE A 17 6.46 25.16 6.68
N TRP A 18 7.26 24.33 7.34
CA TRP A 18 6.94 23.61 8.56
C TRP A 18 7.75 24.16 9.72
N GLY A 19 7.20 24.13 10.93
CA GLY A 19 7.94 24.45 12.16
C GLY A 19 8.17 23.20 12.98
N ALA A 20 9.36 23.08 13.58
CA ALA A 20 9.62 22.06 14.60
C ALA A 20 8.69 22.25 15.81
N ASN A 21 8.34 23.50 16.12
CA ASN A 21 7.38 23.86 17.16
C ASN A 21 6.72 25.23 16.85
N THR A 22 5.85 25.70 17.73
CA THR A 22 5.43 27.10 17.78
C THR A 22 6.61 28.00 18.17
N ASP A 23 6.59 29.26 17.72
CA ASP A 23 7.60 30.30 18.00
C ASP A 23 9.04 30.00 17.57
N VAL A 24 9.24 29.05 16.66
CA VAL A 24 10.54 28.85 15.98
C VAL A 24 10.82 29.93 14.92
N GLY A 25 9.89 30.88 14.72
CA GLY A 25 10.01 32.02 13.82
C GLY A 25 9.71 31.71 12.35
N LYS A 26 8.75 30.81 12.08
CA LYS A 26 8.27 30.47 10.72
C LYS A 26 8.01 31.70 9.87
N THR A 27 7.17 32.64 10.33
CA THR A 27 6.78 33.84 9.58
C THR A 27 7.97 34.72 9.18
N VAL A 28 8.98 34.83 10.05
CA VAL A 28 10.22 35.57 9.75
C VAL A 28 11.03 34.84 8.68
N ILE A 29 11.16 33.52 8.77
CA ILE A 29 11.83 32.70 7.76
C ILE A 29 11.09 32.75 6.41
N SER A 30 9.76 32.61 6.41
CA SER A 30 8.92 32.75 5.22
C SER A 30 9.13 34.12 4.56
N THR A 31 9.18 35.19 5.36
CA THR A 31 9.47 36.55 4.87
C THR A 31 10.87 36.66 4.25
N ILE A 32 11.90 36.08 4.90
CA ILE A 32 13.26 36.02 4.36
C ILE A 32 13.27 35.31 3.01
N LEU A 33 12.65 34.12 2.92
CA LEU A 33 12.60 33.34 1.69
C LEU A 33 11.88 34.10 0.58
N CYS A 34 10.70 34.67 0.86
CA CYS A 34 9.96 35.47 -0.12
C CYS A 34 10.77 36.68 -0.64
N LEU A 35 11.49 37.37 0.25
CA LEU A 35 12.29 38.53 -0.12
C LEU A 35 13.58 38.14 -0.86
N ALA A 36 14.23 37.07 -0.44
CA ALA A 36 15.48 36.61 -1.04
C ALA A 36 15.25 35.99 -2.44
N THR A 37 14.16 35.23 -2.64
CA THR A 37 13.78 34.76 -3.99
C THR A 37 13.48 35.95 -4.90
N ARG A 38 12.76 36.97 -4.41
CA ARG A 38 12.53 38.23 -5.14
C ARG A 38 13.83 38.94 -5.50
N GLY A 39 14.78 39.01 -4.56
CA GLY A 39 16.06 39.66 -4.77
C GLY A 39 16.91 38.99 -5.85
N LYS A 40 16.85 37.65 -5.90
CA LYS A 40 17.64 36.80 -6.80
C LYS A 40 16.94 36.58 -8.16
N PHE A 41 15.67 36.19 -8.17
CA PHE A 41 14.85 35.91 -9.35
C PHE A 41 13.92 37.09 -9.68
N ARG A 42 14.49 38.25 -10.02
CA ARG A 42 13.74 39.52 -10.19
C ARG A 42 12.63 39.51 -11.26
N LYS A 43 12.69 38.55 -12.19
CA LYS A 43 11.69 38.37 -13.26
C LYS A 43 10.56 37.43 -12.86
N GLU A 44 10.71 36.68 -11.78
CA GLU A 44 9.75 35.69 -11.31
C GLU A 44 8.78 36.29 -10.27
N HIS A 45 7.56 35.76 -10.20
CA HIS A 45 6.56 36.16 -9.22
C HIS A 45 6.74 35.35 -7.92
N THR A 46 6.64 36.00 -6.76
CA THR A 46 6.68 35.30 -5.47
C THR A 46 5.35 35.48 -4.73
N ALA A 47 4.73 34.36 -4.37
CA ALA A 47 3.49 34.31 -3.61
C ALA A 47 3.68 33.62 -2.26
N TYR A 48 2.87 34.01 -1.29
CA TYR A 48 2.79 33.45 0.05
C TYR A 48 1.35 33.04 0.35
N LEU A 49 1.17 31.90 0.98
CA LEU A 49 -0.11 31.40 1.43
C LEU A 49 0.00 30.96 2.88
N LYS A 50 -0.89 31.48 3.72
CA LYS A 50 -1.18 30.95 5.05
C LYS A 50 -2.54 30.27 4.97
N PRO A 51 -2.64 28.93 4.94
CA PRO A 51 -3.95 28.29 4.85
C PRO A 51 -4.80 28.58 6.09
N VAL A 52 -4.19 28.57 7.27
CA VAL A 52 -4.89 28.85 8.54
C VAL A 52 -4.01 29.71 9.43
N SER A 53 -4.63 30.71 10.05
CA SER A 53 -4.03 31.62 11.01
C SER A 53 -4.99 31.85 12.17
N THR A 54 -4.43 32.10 13.35
CA THR A 54 -5.14 32.23 14.63
C THR A 54 -4.62 33.47 15.35
N GLY A 55 -5.48 34.18 16.07
CA GLY A 55 -5.15 35.42 16.77
C GLY A 55 -5.69 36.66 16.06
N PRO A 56 -5.46 37.86 16.63
CA PRO A 56 -5.96 39.11 16.08
C PRO A 56 -5.51 39.33 14.63
N ILE A 57 -6.37 39.95 13.82
CA ILE A 57 -6.08 40.25 12.40
C ILE A 57 -4.83 41.13 12.22
N GLU A 58 -4.51 41.95 13.23
CA GLU A 58 -3.33 42.81 13.33
C GLU A 58 -2.02 41.99 13.29
N ASP A 59 -2.08 40.76 13.81
CA ASP A 59 -0.97 39.82 13.93
C ASP A 59 -0.98 38.75 12.82
N ALA A 60 -1.90 38.85 11.86
CA ALA A 60 -2.03 37.88 10.78
C ALA A 60 -0.75 37.77 9.95
N ASP A 61 -0.28 36.54 9.77
CA ASP A 61 1.01 36.26 9.15
C ASP A 61 1.12 36.80 7.71
N ASP A 62 0.04 36.70 6.93
CA ASP A 62 0.01 37.21 5.56
C ASP A 62 0.10 38.73 5.51
N GLN A 63 -0.53 39.44 6.45
CA GLN A 63 -0.40 40.89 6.60
C GLN A 63 1.02 41.29 7.00
N TYR A 64 1.63 40.55 7.93
CA TYR A 64 3.02 40.73 8.31
C TYR A 64 3.96 40.57 7.10
N VAL A 65 3.82 39.48 6.35
CA VAL A 65 4.62 39.22 5.14
C VAL A 65 4.40 40.32 4.10
N LEU A 66 3.15 40.72 3.85
CA LEU A 66 2.82 41.82 2.92
C LEU A 66 3.44 43.15 3.32
N LYS A 67 3.44 43.49 4.61
CA LYS A 67 4.02 44.72 5.14
C LYS A 67 5.46 44.91 4.70
N TYR A 68 6.29 43.85 4.79
CA TYR A 68 7.70 43.92 4.42
C TYR A 68 7.93 43.75 2.91
N ILE A 69 7.17 42.89 2.23
CA ILE A 69 7.26 42.73 0.78
C ILE A 69 6.89 44.04 0.06
N ARG A 70 5.83 44.74 0.47
CA ARG A 70 5.40 46.00 -0.17
C ARG A 70 6.33 47.17 0.14
N SER A 71 6.99 47.16 1.29
CA SER A 71 7.93 48.21 1.69
C SER A 71 9.20 48.23 0.82
N TRP A 72 9.41 47.20 -0.01
CA TRP A 72 10.52 47.15 -0.96
C TRP A 72 10.18 47.87 -2.27
N LYS A 73 10.50 49.17 -2.35
CA LYS A 73 10.59 49.91 -3.62
C LYS A 73 11.92 49.55 -4.27
N GLY A 74 11.91 48.74 -5.33
CA GLY A 74 13.13 48.49 -6.12
C GLY A 74 13.68 49.81 -6.69
N THR A 75 14.99 49.92 -6.81
CA THR A 75 15.64 51.00 -7.57
C THR A 75 15.18 50.92 -9.03
N GLY A 76 14.18 51.73 -9.41
CA GLY A 76 13.74 51.95 -10.78
C GLY A 76 12.51 51.17 -11.24
N ARG A 77 11.43 51.93 -11.46
CA ARG A 77 10.17 51.69 -12.21
C ARG A 77 8.89 51.31 -11.41
N PRO A 78 7.72 51.93 -11.73
CA PRO A 78 6.53 51.91 -10.87
C PRO A 78 5.53 50.74 -11.10
N ASP A 79 5.77 49.82 -12.03
CA ASP A 79 4.71 48.86 -12.48
C ASP A 79 4.60 47.52 -11.69
N ASN A 80 5.21 47.37 -10.51
CA ASN A 80 5.37 46.05 -9.85
C ASN A 80 4.31 45.68 -8.78
N ALA A 81 3.19 46.39 -8.66
CA ALA A 81 2.16 46.07 -7.65
C ALA A 81 1.49 44.70 -7.84
N LEU A 82 1.58 44.11 -9.05
CA LEU A 82 1.01 42.81 -9.43
C LEU A 82 1.96 41.61 -9.30
N LYS A 83 3.21 41.78 -8.85
CA LYS A 83 4.24 40.70 -8.80
C LYS A 83 4.31 39.91 -7.50
N TYR A 84 3.53 40.27 -6.50
CA TYR A 84 3.62 39.68 -5.17
C TYR A 84 2.25 39.58 -4.53
N ALA A 85 2.00 38.44 -3.89
CA ALA A 85 0.75 38.20 -3.20
C ALA A 85 1.03 37.46 -1.90
N ALA A 86 0.30 37.82 -0.87
CA ALA A 86 0.17 37.01 0.33
C ALA A 86 -1.33 36.89 0.60
N LYS A 87 -1.76 35.73 1.11
CA LYS A 87 -3.15 35.50 1.45
C LYS A 87 -3.24 34.55 2.64
N CYS A 88 -4.09 34.89 3.61
CA CYS A 88 -4.67 33.95 4.55
C CYS A 88 -5.97 33.35 3.96
N LEU A 89 -6.15 32.02 3.99
CA LEU A 89 -7.42 31.41 3.56
C LEU A 89 -8.48 31.46 4.66
N VAL A 90 -8.08 31.13 5.89
CA VAL A 90 -8.95 31.09 7.07
C VAL A 90 -8.23 31.78 8.23
N GLN A 91 -8.85 32.82 8.78
CA GLN A 91 -8.38 33.54 9.96
C GLN A 91 -9.39 33.34 11.09
N TYR A 92 -8.92 32.86 12.23
CA TYR A 92 -9.67 32.83 13.48
C TYR A 92 -9.11 33.87 14.46
N ASP A 93 -9.97 34.49 15.26
CA ASP A 93 -9.60 35.64 16.09
C ASP A 93 -8.86 35.25 17.39
N GLU A 94 -9.13 34.05 17.90
CA GLU A 94 -8.55 33.58 19.17
C GLU A 94 -7.10 33.10 19.00
N PRO A 95 -6.14 33.56 19.82
CA PRO A 95 -4.72 33.23 19.72
C PRO A 95 -4.39 31.86 20.36
N VAL A 96 -5.11 30.82 19.93
CA VAL A 96 -4.96 29.42 20.39
C VAL A 96 -4.73 28.50 19.19
N SER A 97 -4.59 27.19 19.40
CA SER A 97 -4.43 26.25 18.28
C SER A 97 -5.65 26.28 17.32
N PRO A 98 -5.46 26.00 16.02
CA PRO A 98 -6.52 26.12 15.02
C PRO A 98 -7.82 25.37 15.32
N ASP A 99 -7.75 24.18 15.93
CA ASP A 99 -8.91 23.38 16.32
C ASP A 99 -9.76 24.05 17.40
N ILE A 100 -9.10 24.59 18.43
CA ILE A 100 -9.75 25.31 19.52
C ILE A 100 -10.33 26.63 18.99
N ALA A 101 -9.55 27.37 18.20
CA ALA A 101 -9.98 28.64 17.62
C ALA A 101 -11.17 28.45 16.68
N ALA A 102 -11.17 27.38 15.87
CA ALA A 102 -12.27 27.03 14.99
C ALA A 102 -13.55 26.63 15.75
N ALA A 103 -13.42 25.89 16.85
CA ALA A 103 -14.54 25.50 17.69
C ALA A 103 -15.18 26.69 18.44
N MET A 104 -14.38 27.71 18.77
CA MET A 104 -14.83 28.93 19.44
C MET A 104 -15.38 30.00 18.48
N SER A 105 -15.02 29.92 17.19
CA SER A 105 -15.36 30.95 16.21
C SER A 105 -16.79 30.81 15.67
N GLU A 106 -17.46 31.94 15.47
CA GLU A 106 -18.74 32.01 14.74
C GLU A 106 -18.62 31.54 13.27
N GLN A 107 -17.41 31.57 12.70
CA GLN A 107 -17.13 31.04 11.34
C GLN A 107 -17.22 29.50 11.28
N GLY A 108 -17.11 28.83 12.43
CA GLY A 108 -17.15 27.38 12.57
C GLY A 108 -15.91 26.66 12.04
N VAL A 109 -15.99 25.33 12.08
CA VAL A 109 -14.91 24.42 11.68
C VAL A 109 -14.88 24.25 10.17
N VAL A 110 -13.77 24.67 9.55
CA VAL A 110 -13.51 24.43 8.12
C VAL A 110 -13.06 22.98 7.93
N SER A 111 -13.65 22.27 6.96
CA SER A 111 -13.30 20.89 6.67
C SER A 111 -11.91 20.76 6.02
N ASP A 112 -11.25 19.62 6.23
CA ASP A 112 -9.95 19.31 5.59
C ASP A 112 -10.02 19.44 4.07
N SER A 113 -11.12 18.96 3.50
CA SER A 113 -11.41 19.07 2.07
C SER A 113 -11.45 20.53 1.62
N ASP A 114 -12.26 21.37 2.26
CA ASP A 114 -12.39 22.76 1.80
C ASP A 114 -11.08 23.54 1.93
N LEU A 115 -10.33 23.28 3.00
CA LEU A 115 -9.02 23.89 3.20
C LEU A 115 -8.00 23.44 2.13
N LEU A 116 -7.92 22.14 1.86
CA LEU A 116 -7.05 21.59 0.81
C LEU A 116 -7.41 22.12 -0.57
N LYS A 117 -8.70 22.21 -0.89
CA LYS A 117 -9.20 22.81 -2.12
C LYS A 117 -8.78 24.28 -2.22
N GLY A 118 -8.93 25.04 -1.13
CA GLY A 118 -8.49 26.44 -1.08
C GLY A 118 -6.99 26.61 -1.35
N VAL A 119 -6.15 25.72 -0.81
CA VAL A 119 -4.71 25.71 -1.10
C VAL A 119 -4.44 25.40 -2.57
N HIS A 120 -5.08 24.36 -3.10
CA HIS A 120 -4.94 23.96 -4.49
C HIS A 120 -5.38 25.07 -5.46
N ASP A 121 -6.55 25.67 -5.24
CA ASP A 121 -7.11 26.73 -6.08
C ASP A 121 -6.24 28.00 -6.04
N TYR A 122 -5.69 28.33 -4.86
CA TYR A 122 -4.73 29.44 -4.74
C TYR A 122 -3.45 29.16 -5.51
N ALA A 123 -2.88 27.96 -5.40
CA ALA A 123 -1.69 27.58 -6.16
C ALA A 123 -1.95 27.62 -7.67
N LEU A 124 -3.11 27.12 -8.11
CA LEU A 124 -3.53 27.11 -9.51
C LEU A 124 -3.67 28.52 -10.10
N LYS A 125 -4.18 29.49 -9.33
CA LYS A 125 -4.25 30.91 -9.74
C LYS A 125 -2.89 31.47 -10.18
N TYR A 126 -1.81 30.92 -9.65
CA TYR A 126 -0.45 31.39 -9.85
C TYR A 126 0.39 30.50 -10.78
N SER A 127 -0.22 29.49 -11.40
CA SER A 127 0.42 28.56 -12.32
C SER A 127 0.84 29.18 -13.66
N GLY A 128 0.31 30.35 -14.02
CA GLY A 128 0.55 30.99 -15.31
C GLY A 128 1.96 31.52 -15.56
N ASP A 129 2.62 32.00 -14.50
CA ASP A 129 3.86 32.77 -14.57
C ASP A 129 4.98 32.10 -13.77
N PRO A 130 6.23 32.14 -14.27
CA PRO A 130 7.38 31.61 -13.54
C PRO A 130 7.51 32.19 -12.14
N GLY A 131 7.77 31.33 -11.14
CA GLY A 131 8.20 31.78 -9.83
C GLY A 131 7.95 30.84 -8.67
N TRP A 132 7.60 31.42 -7.52
CA TRP A 132 7.63 30.78 -6.21
C TRP A 132 6.30 30.91 -5.47
N LEU A 133 5.91 29.86 -4.77
CA LEU A 133 4.82 29.85 -3.80
C LEU A 133 5.32 29.18 -2.52
N PHE A 134 5.25 29.92 -1.41
CA PHE A 134 5.51 29.39 -0.08
C PHE A 134 4.19 29.23 0.66
N VAL A 135 3.92 28.01 1.13
CA VAL A 135 2.71 27.67 1.90
C VAL A 135 3.12 27.44 3.35
N GLU A 136 2.79 28.36 4.24
CA GLU A 136 3.18 28.28 5.64
C GLU A 136 2.12 27.58 6.49
N THR A 137 2.55 26.57 7.26
CA THR A 137 1.70 25.85 8.22
C THR A 137 1.48 26.63 9.53
N ALA A 138 0.46 26.26 10.30
CA ALA A 138 0.23 26.80 11.64
C ALA A 138 0.95 25.95 12.70
N GLY A 139 1.46 26.53 13.79
CA GLY A 139 2.08 25.74 14.87
C GLY A 139 3.25 24.84 14.44
N GLY A 140 3.37 23.65 15.03
CA GLY A 140 4.34 22.61 14.67
C GLY A 140 3.77 21.54 13.75
N VAL A 141 4.59 20.56 13.35
CA VAL A 141 4.22 19.46 12.41
C VAL A 141 2.93 18.73 12.79
N HIS A 142 2.73 18.43 14.08
CA HIS A 142 1.55 17.75 14.60
C HIS A 142 0.52 18.67 15.25
N SER A 143 0.67 19.98 15.12
CA SER A 143 -0.39 20.88 15.57
C SER A 143 -1.67 20.57 14.78
N PRO A 144 -2.82 20.45 15.45
CA PRO A 144 -4.08 20.16 14.78
C PRO A 144 -4.47 21.32 13.85
N GLY A 145 -5.02 20.99 12.69
CA GLY A 145 -5.75 21.92 11.84
C GLY A 145 -7.14 22.23 12.40
N PRO A 146 -7.96 23.05 11.72
CA PRO A 146 -9.29 23.45 12.20
C PRO A 146 -10.21 22.28 12.56
N SER A 147 -10.12 21.17 11.83
CA SER A 147 -10.91 19.96 12.04
C SER A 147 -10.44 19.07 13.19
N GLY A 148 -9.28 19.38 13.79
CA GLY A 148 -8.58 18.50 14.72
C GLY A 148 -7.59 17.52 14.05
N THR A 149 -7.60 17.38 12.73
CA THR A 149 -6.63 16.53 12.01
C THR A 149 -5.21 17.09 12.18
N SER A 150 -4.23 16.26 12.54
CA SER A 150 -2.81 16.65 12.58
C SER A 150 -2.40 17.22 11.21
N GLN A 151 -1.74 18.39 11.19
CA GLN A 151 -1.43 19.07 9.93
C GLN A 151 -0.60 18.22 8.96
N ALA A 152 0.30 17.38 9.47
CA ALA A 152 1.09 16.45 8.67
C ALA A 152 0.22 15.41 7.93
N ASP A 153 -0.96 15.07 8.47
CA ASP A 153 -1.92 14.16 7.83
C ASP A 153 -2.86 14.94 6.90
N LEU A 154 -3.33 16.13 7.34
CA LEU A 154 -4.17 17.04 6.56
C LEU A 154 -3.55 17.36 5.19
N TYR A 155 -2.29 17.79 5.15
CA TYR A 155 -1.64 18.22 3.90
C TYR A 155 -1.09 17.08 3.05
N ARG A 156 -1.21 15.82 3.51
CA ARG A 156 -0.62 14.66 2.83
C ARG A 156 -1.10 14.45 1.39
N PRO A 157 -2.37 14.73 1.03
CA PRO A 157 -2.83 14.63 -0.36
C PRO A 157 -2.06 15.53 -1.34
N LEU A 158 -1.56 16.70 -0.90
CA LEU A 158 -0.80 17.63 -1.75
C LEU A 158 0.67 17.22 -1.88
N ARG A 159 1.23 16.58 -0.84
CA ARG A 159 2.64 16.13 -0.74
C ARG A 159 3.64 17.16 -1.27
N LEU A 160 3.48 18.42 -0.85
CA LEU A 160 4.41 19.49 -1.20
C LEU A 160 5.79 19.23 -0.59
N PRO A 161 6.90 19.53 -1.29
CA PRO A 161 8.22 19.47 -0.68
C PRO A 161 8.30 20.47 0.48
N ALA A 162 8.97 20.03 1.56
CA ALA A 162 8.97 20.68 2.86
C ALA A 162 10.26 21.46 3.12
N ILE A 163 10.12 22.63 3.74
CA ILE A 163 11.19 23.40 4.36
C ILE A 163 10.90 23.38 5.87
N LEU A 164 11.83 22.88 6.68
CA LEU A 164 11.66 22.78 8.12
C LEU A 164 12.38 23.92 8.85
N VAL A 165 11.63 24.70 9.63
CA VAL A 165 12.17 25.71 10.54
C VAL A 165 12.45 25.05 11.89
N ALA A 166 13.72 24.84 12.17
CA ALA A 166 14.22 24.16 13.35
C ALA A 166 14.24 25.07 14.59
N ASP A 167 14.23 24.45 15.76
CA ASP A 167 14.25 25.15 17.04
C ASP A 167 15.69 25.38 17.52
N SER A 168 16.04 26.65 17.72
CA SER A 168 17.37 27.09 18.15
C SER A 168 17.54 27.17 19.67
N ARG A 169 16.46 26.94 20.44
CA ARG A 169 16.45 26.99 21.91
C ARG A 169 16.91 25.68 22.52
N LEU A 170 17.05 25.66 23.85
CA LEU A 170 17.31 24.42 24.61
C LEU A 170 16.22 23.37 24.32
N GLY A 171 16.63 22.12 24.10
CA GLY A 171 15.74 21.04 23.66
C GLY A 171 15.41 21.05 22.17
N GLY A 172 15.82 22.09 21.44
CA GLY A 172 15.46 22.29 20.04
C GLY A 172 16.06 21.28 19.06
N ILE A 173 17.20 20.64 19.39
CA ILE A 173 17.77 19.54 18.61
C ILE A 173 16.76 18.38 18.53
N SER A 174 16.27 17.92 19.68
CA SER A 174 15.31 16.81 19.76
C SER A 174 14.00 17.17 19.05
N ALA A 175 13.44 18.35 19.33
CA ALA A 175 12.19 18.78 18.72
C ALA A 175 12.29 18.84 17.18
N THR A 176 13.43 19.31 16.67
CA THR A 176 13.69 19.39 15.22
C THR A 176 13.80 18.01 14.58
N ILE A 177 14.54 17.08 15.20
CA ILE A 177 14.71 15.73 14.67
C ILE A 177 13.37 14.99 14.67
N SER A 178 12.61 15.06 15.77
CA SER A 178 11.29 14.44 15.84
C SER A 178 10.33 15.02 14.81
N ALA A 179 10.33 16.34 14.59
CA ALA A 179 9.53 16.96 13.53
C ALA A 179 9.92 16.48 12.12
N PHE A 180 11.22 16.35 11.85
CA PHE A 180 11.74 15.81 10.60
C PHE A 180 11.31 14.34 10.38
N GLU A 181 11.49 13.49 11.38
CA GLU A 181 11.10 12.07 11.33
C GLU A 181 9.59 11.93 11.11
N SER A 182 8.78 12.75 11.79
CA SER A 182 7.33 12.78 11.60
C SER A 182 6.89 13.13 10.18
N LEU A 183 7.58 14.06 9.51
CA LEU A 183 7.36 14.40 8.11
C LEU A 183 7.81 13.26 7.18
N LYS A 184 8.99 12.68 7.43
CA LYS A 184 9.52 11.56 6.63
C LYS A 184 8.64 10.32 6.71
N MET A 185 8.14 9.99 7.90
CA MET A 185 7.19 8.90 8.15
C MET A 185 5.86 9.06 7.41
N ARG A 186 5.54 10.27 6.94
CA ARG A 186 4.37 10.56 6.11
C ARG A 186 4.71 10.72 4.63
N GLY A 187 5.96 10.50 4.21
CA GLY A 187 6.37 10.56 2.80
C GLY A 187 6.58 11.98 2.26
N TYR A 188 6.85 12.96 3.14
CA TYR A 188 7.30 14.29 2.71
C TYR A 188 8.80 14.30 2.40
N ASP A 189 9.16 15.04 1.36
CA ASP A 189 10.55 15.37 1.05
C ASP A 189 10.93 16.66 1.77
N VAL A 190 11.71 16.56 2.85
CA VAL A 190 12.31 17.74 3.51
C VAL A 190 13.56 18.13 2.73
N GLU A 191 13.51 19.28 2.07
CA GLU A 191 14.54 19.75 1.12
C GLU A 191 15.50 20.78 1.75
N ALA A 192 15.12 21.41 2.87
CA ALA A 192 16.01 22.31 3.59
C ALA A 192 15.58 22.44 5.06
N VAL A 193 16.57 22.69 5.92
CA VAL A 193 16.36 23.07 7.33
C VAL A 193 16.91 24.47 7.55
N LEU A 194 16.12 25.37 8.14
CA LEU A 194 16.57 26.71 8.52
C LEU A 194 16.39 26.93 10.02
N MET A 195 17.33 27.62 10.66
CA MET A 195 17.22 27.99 12.07
C MET A 195 17.89 29.31 12.38
N PHE A 196 17.43 29.97 13.44
CA PHE A 196 18.12 31.13 13.97
C PHE A 196 19.42 30.75 14.69
N LYS A 197 20.46 31.58 14.53
CA LYS A 197 21.77 31.41 15.14
C LYS A 197 21.71 31.70 16.62
N ASN A 198 21.64 30.65 17.43
CA ASN A 198 21.79 30.80 18.86
C ASN A 198 23.25 30.50 19.27
N ASP A 199 23.98 31.52 19.70
CA ASP A 199 25.40 31.40 20.10
C ASP A 199 25.59 30.71 21.45
N GLN A 200 24.55 30.69 22.30
CA GLN A 200 24.57 30.02 23.59
C GLN A 200 24.40 28.50 23.46
N TYR A 201 23.39 28.05 22.70
CA TYR A 201 23.08 26.62 22.58
C TYR A 201 23.75 25.94 21.38
N GLN A 202 24.04 26.71 20.34
CA GLN A 202 24.77 26.24 19.16
C GLN A 202 24.17 24.99 18.48
N ASN A 203 22.84 24.81 18.55
CA ASN A 203 22.14 23.66 17.97
C ASN A 203 22.49 23.41 16.49
N HIS A 204 22.81 24.48 15.75
CA HIS A 204 23.22 24.43 14.35
C HIS A 204 24.44 23.53 14.12
N ASN A 205 25.41 23.50 15.02
CA ASN A 205 26.61 22.66 14.86
C ASN A 205 26.24 21.17 14.76
N TYR A 206 25.40 20.70 15.68
CA TYR A 206 24.95 19.31 15.69
C TYR A 206 23.99 19.01 14.53
N LEU A 207 23.00 19.87 14.32
CA LEU A 207 21.95 19.65 13.32
C LEU A 207 22.51 19.71 11.89
N SER A 208 23.50 20.56 11.60
CA SER A 208 24.18 20.57 10.30
C SER A 208 24.86 19.24 10.01
N THR A 209 25.58 18.65 10.96
CA THR A 209 26.17 17.31 10.79
C THR A 209 25.09 16.24 10.63
N TYR A 210 24.03 16.29 11.44
CA TYR A 210 22.94 15.33 11.37
C TYR A 210 22.24 15.33 10.00
N PHE A 211 21.84 16.51 9.51
CA PHE A 211 21.11 16.63 8.25
C PHE A 211 21.97 16.41 7.01
N ASN A 212 23.30 16.58 7.11
CA ASN A 212 24.22 16.23 6.05
C ASN A 212 24.19 14.73 5.70
N ASN A 213 23.91 13.86 6.68
CA ASN A 213 23.74 12.41 6.44
C ASN A 213 22.54 12.09 5.52
N PHE A 214 21.60 13.02 5.39
CA PHE A 214 20.43 12.92 4.50
C PHE A 214 20.58 13.77 3.24
N GLY A 215 21.74 14.42 3.05
CA GLY A 215 21.95 15.37 1.95
C GLY A 215 21.10 16.65 2.06
N ILE A 216 20.62 17.01 3.26
CA ILE A 216 19.74 18.15 3.48
C ILE A 216 20.56 19.33 4.03
N PRO A 217 20.57 20.50 3.37
CA PRO A 217 21.28 21.66 3.88
C PRO A 217 20.61 22.21 5.15
N CYS A 218 21.43 22.50 6.16
CA CYS A 218 21.01 23.13 7.40
C CYS A 218 21.58 24.55 7.47
N THR A 219 20.72 25.53 7.20
CA THR A 219 21.10 26.94 7.07
C THR A 219 20.81 27.71 8.35
N THR A 220 21.87 28.30 8.89
CA THR A 220 21.77 29.19 10.04
C THR A 220 21.50 30.62 9.58
N VAL A 221 20.51 31.29 10.15
CA VAL A 221 20.18 32.71 9.88
C VAL A 221 20.40 33.56 11.14
N HIS A 222 20.78 34.82 10.98
CA HIS A 222 20.96 35.71 12.13
C HIS A 222 19.63 35.99 12.85
N HIS A 223 19.65 36.27 14.16
CA HIS A 223 18.42 36.65 14.86
C HIS A 223 17.86 37.99 14.36
N PRO A 224 16.52 38.14 14.30
CA PRO A 224 15.91 39.45 14.09
C PRO A 224 16.19 40.36 15.30
N PRO A 225 16.14 41.70 15.12
CA PRO A 225 16.19 42.65 16.22
C PRO A 225 15.15 42.34 17.32
N GLU A 226 15.51 42.63 18.58
CA GLU A 226 14.58 42.48 19.71
C GLU A 226 13.33 43.34 19.53
N ARG A 227 12.18 42.80 19.96
CA ARG A 227 10.92 43.55 19.98
C ARG A 227 11.00 44.63 21.05
N ASN A 228 10.60 45.85 20.70
CA ASN A 228 10.60 47.00 21.61
C ASN A 228 9.19 47.45 22.00
N GLY A 229 8.15 46.73 21.54
CA GLY A 229 6.76 46.95 21.92
C GLY A 229 6.07 48.11 21.18
N ASP A 230 6.78 48.83 20.32
CA ASP A 230 6.27 49.93 19.50
C ASP A 230 6.33 49.56 18.00
N PRO A 231 5.22 49.10 17.40
CA PRO A 231 5.19 48.62 16.01
C PRO A 231 5.67 49.64 14.97
N ALA A 232 5.62 50.95 15.28
CA ALA A 232 6.09 52.01 14.39
C ALA A 232 7.63 52.11 14.41
N LYS A 233 8.25 51.89 15.58
CA LYS A 233 9.71 51.90 15.76
C LYS A 233 10.37 50.58 15.34
N GLU A 234 9.64 49.46 15.34
CA GLU A 234 10.16 48.15 14.94
C GLU A 234 10.35 48.00 13.42
N LYS A 235 9.57 48.71 12.61
CA LYS A 235 9.56 48.53 11.14
C LYS A 235 10.92 48.83 10.49
N GLY A 236 11.61 49.88 10.92
CA GLY A 236 12.90 50.30 10.36
C GLY A 236 14.03 49.27 10.57
N PRO A 237 14.32 48.88 11.83
CA PRO A 237 15.28 47.83 12.14
C PRO A 237 14.98 46.50 11.45
N MET A 238 13.72 46.05 11.44
CA MET A 238 13.31 44.81 10.75
C MET A 238 13.54 44.88 9.23
N LEU A 239 13.28 46.03 8.59
CA LEU A 239 13.59 46.22 7.17
C LEU A 239 15.09 46.13 6.89
N SER A 240 15.93 46.69 7.78
CA SER A 240 17.39 46.57 7.67
C SER A 240 17.85 45.13 7.82
N TYR A 241 17.29 44.41 8.80
CA TYR A 241 17.52 42.99 9.01
C TYR A 241 17.16 42.17 7.77
N TYR A 242 15.96 42.31 7.21
CA TYR A 242 15.57 41.59 6.00
C TYR A 242 16.45 41.92 4.80
N ARG A 243 16.88 43.20 4.63
CA ARG A 243 17.85 43.60 3.60
C ARG A 243 19.17 42.85 3.72
N SER A 244 19.65 42.68 4.94
CA SER A 244 20.88 41.92 5.19
C SER A 244 20.70 40.43 4.89
N MET A 245 19.59 39.81 5.31
CA MET A 245 19.31 38.40 5.04
C MET A 245 19.16 38.09 3.55
N MET A 246 18.60 38.99 2.75
CA MET A 246 18.52 38.83 1.28
C MET A 246 19.88 38.75 0.59
N ARG A 247 20.90 39.36 1.19
CA ARG A 247 22.28 39.38 0.68
C ARG A 247 23.15 38.31 1.32
N TYR A 248 22.63 37.61 2.32
CA TYR A 248 23.36 36.61 3.07
C TYR A 248 23.52 35.33 2.25
N ASN A 249 24.77 34.92 2.00
CA ASN A 249 25.08 33.81 1.09
C ASN A 249 24.39 32.50 1.48
N PRO A 250 24.40 32.04 2.76
CA PRO A 250 23.72 30.79 3.13
C PRO A 250 22.22 30.75 2.77
N VAL A 251 21.50 31.88 2.89
CA VAL A 251 20.10 31.98 2.45
C VAL A 251 19.98 31.89 0.93
N ARG A 252 20.90 32.55 0.20
CA ARG A 252 20.93 32.51 -1.27
C ARG A 252 21.27 31.11 -1.80
N ASP A 253 22.15 30.38 -1.12
CA ASP A 253 22.57 29.03 -1.47
C ASP A 253 21.42 28.04 -1.20
N THR A 254 20.69 28.23 -0.10
CA THR A 254 19.45 27.47 0.17
C THR A 254 18.43 27.65 -0.96
N ILE A 255 18.26 28.87 -1.44
CA ILE A 255 17.34 29.16 -2.56
C ILE A 255 17.79 28.51 -3.87
N ASP A 256 19.09 28.47 -4.15
CA ASP A 256 19.61 27.75 -5.33
C ASP A 256 19.39 26.25 -5.21
N HIS A 257 19.65 25.70 -4.02
CA HIS A 257 19.38 24.29 -3.73
C HIS A 257 17.91 23.96 -3.99
N LEU A 258 16.97 24.73 -3.42
CA LEU A 258 15.53 24.54 -3.66
C LEU A 258 15.15 24.73 -5.14
N ALA A 259 15.80 25.63 -5.87
CA ALA A 259 15.54 25.79 -7.30
C ALA A 259 16.02 24.58 -8.11
N GLU A 260 17.13 23.96 -7.72
CA GLU A 260 17.70 22.79 -8.38
C GLU A 260 16.94 21.51 -8.03
N ARG A 261 16.60 21.28 -6.75
CA ARG A 261 15.78 20.14 -6.31
C ARG A 261 14.44 20.06 -7.04
N HIS A 262 13.84 21.21 -7.33
CA HIS A 262 12.65 21.27 -8.16
C HIS A 262 12.90 20.79 -9.60
N LYS A 263 14.02 21.17 -10.22
CA LYS A 263 14.39 20.68 -11.56
C LYS A 263 14.73 19.20 -11.55
N ASP A 264 15.41 18.72 -10.51
CA ASP A 264 15.72 17.30 -10.34
C ASP A 264 14.42 16.47 -10.31
N ARG A 265 13.45 16.87 -9.47
CA ARG A 265 12.14 16.20 -9.41
C ARG A 265 11.43 16.14 -10.76
N LEU A 266 11.48 17.22 -11.55
CA LEU A 266 10.91 17.25 -12.90
C LEU A 266 11.65 16.28 -13.83
N ARG A 267 12.98 16.32 -13.83
CA ARG A 267 13.83 15.47 -14.68
C ARG A 267 13.66 13.99 -14.36
N ASP A 268 13.56 13.64 -13.08
CA ASP A 268 13.35 12.28 -12.63
C ASP A 268 12.00 11.77 -13.16
N LEU A 269 10.90 12.50 -12.91
CA LEU A 269 9.56 12.11 -13.40
C LEU A 269 9.47 12.00 -14.92
N GLU A 270 10.13 12.89 -15.66
CA GLU A 270 10.17 12.84 -17.13
C GLU A 270 10.92 11.63 -17.69
N SER A 271 11.98 11.21 -17.00
CA SER A 271 12.85 10.12 -17.46
C SER A 271 12.42 8.75 -16.97
N MET A 272 11.67 8.66 -15.87
CA MET A 272 11.24 7.41 -15.23
C MET A 272 10.71 6.36 -16.21
N SER A 273 9.80 6.72 -17.10
CA SER A 273 9.20 5.76 -18.04
C SER A 273 10.21 5.24 -19.08
N THR A 274 11.10 6.11 -19.55
CA THR A 274 12.14 5.75 -20.52
C THR A 274 13.22 4.89 -19.90
N GLU A 275 13.66 5.23 -18.69
CA GLU A 275 14.65 4.44 -17.96
C GLU A 275 14.07 3.09 -17.53
N ALA A 276 12.81 3.06 -17.08
CA ALA A 276 12.12 1.81 -16.76
C ALA A 276 12.02 0.88 -17.99
N HIS A 277 11.68 1.41 -19.16
CA HIS A 277 11.64 0.62 -20.40
C HIS A 277 12.98 -0.04 -20.73
N LYS A 278 14.11 0.61 -20.40
CA LYS A 278 15.46 0.09 -20.65
C LYS A 278 15.91 -0.92 -19.60
N THR A 279 15.43 -0.82 -18.38
CA THR A 279 16.05 -1.46 -17.20
C THR A 279 15.15 -2.50 -16.51
N ILE A 280 13.83 -2.37 -16.60
CA ILE A 280 12.89 -3.21 -15.83
C ILE A 280 12.30 -4.33 -16.69
N TRP A 281 12.39 -5.56 -16.19
CA TRP A 281 11.60 -6.68 -16.69
C TRP A 281 10.28 -6.79 -15.93
N TYR A 282 9.19 -6.34 -16.56
CA TYR A 282 7.86 -6.39 -15.95
C TYR A 282 7.24 -7.80 -15.96
N PRO A 283 6.63 -8.25 -14.83
CA PRO A 283 5.84 -9.47 -14.81
C PRO A 283 4.58 -9.32 -15.69
N PHE A 284 4.09 -10.43 -16.24
CA PHE A 284 2.87 -10.50 -17.08
C PHE A 284 2.77 -9.47 -18.21
N THR A 285 3.90 -9.03 -18.75
CA THR A 285 3.94 -7.95 -19.74
C THR A 285 4.78 -8.34 -20.95
N GLN A 286 4.23 -8.20 -22.16
CA GLN A 286 4.99 -8.33 -23.39
C GLN A 286 5.83 -7.07 -23.61
N GLN A 287 7.11 -7.12 -23.23
CA GLN A 287 8.02 -5.97 -23.26
C GLN A 287 8.11 -5.28 -24.62
N LYS A 288 8.11 -6.05 -25.72
CA LYS A 288 8.18 -5.50 -27.09
C LYS A 288 6.96 -4.62 -27.44
N LEU A 289 5.84 -4.78 -26.73
CA LEU A 289 4.61 -4.03 -26.94
C LEU A 289 4.39 -2.92 -25.91
N LEU A 290 5.32 -2.75 -24.97
CA LEU A 290 5.30 -1.74 -23.91
C LEU A 290 6.35 -0.65 -24.18
N PRO A 291 6.07 0.32 -25.06
CA PRO A 291 6.95 1.46 -25.26
C PRO A 291 6.87 2.43 -24.05
N PRO A 292 7.87 3.32 -23.87
CA PRO A 292 7.91 4.25 -22.73
C PRO A 292 6.63 5.06 -22.50
N GLU A 293 5.91 5.45 -23.56
CA GLU A 293 4.70 6.28 -23.45
C GLU A 293 3.52 5.54 -22.79
N LYS A 294 3.57 4.21 -22.74
CA LYS A 294 2.57 3.38 -22.05
C LYS A 294 2.96 3.05 -20.61
N ILE A 295 4.17 3.40 -20.18
CA ILE A 295 4.63 3.20 -18.80
C ILE A 295 4.20 4.40 -17.97
N THR A 296 3.37 4.14 -16.96
CA THR A 296 2.91 5.19 -16.04
C THR A 296 3.96 5.46 -14.98
N ALA A 297 4.52 6.67 -14.97
CA ALA A 297 5.39 7.12 -13.88
C ALA A 297 4.52 7.60 -12.69
N ILE A 298 4.66 6.93 -11.55
CA ILE A 298 3.92 7.21 -10.32
C ILE A 298 4.86 7.96 -9.36
N ASP A 299 4.52 9.21 -9.00
CA ASP A 299 5.26 10.04 -8.03
C ASP A 299 4.99 9.58 -6.59
N SER A 300 3.72 9.31 -6.27
CA SER A 300 3.28 8.93 -4.93
C SER A 300 1.86 8.37 -4.94
N ALA A 301 1.39 7.90 -3.79
CA ALA A 301 0.03 7.43 -3.58
C ALA A 301 -0.49 7.85 -2.19
N TYR A 302 -1.81 8.07 -2.06
CA TYR A 302 -2.49 8.33 -0.78
C TYR A 302 -3.98 8.03 -0.89
N GLY A 303 -4.53 7.32 0.10
CA GLY A 303 -5.91 6.83 0.01
C GLY A 303 -6.08 5.94 -1.22
N ASP A 304 -7.10 6.15 -2.02
CA ASP A 304 -7.35 5.31 -3.21
C ASP A 304 -6.73 5.87 -4.51
N TYR A 305 -5.81 6.83 -4.40
CA TYR A 305 -5.29 7.57 -5.57
C TYR A 305 -3.77 7.57 -5.65
N PHE A 306 -3.28 7.37 -6.88
CA PHE A 306 -1.93 7.69 -7.30
C PHE A 306 -1.80 9.15 -7.73
N GLN A 307 -0.61 9.72 -7.58
CA GLN A 307 -0.16 10.91 -8.27
C GLN A 307 0.72 10.47 -9.44
N THR A 308 0.20 10.57 -10.65
CA THR A 308 0.83 10.07 -11.87
C THR A 308 1.34 11.21 -12.74
N PHE A 309 2.53 11.08 -13.31
CA PHE A 309 3.06 12.04 -14.27
C PHE A 309 2.30 11.95 -15.60
N SER A 310 1.89 13.10 -16.13
CA SER A 310 1.17 13.19 -17.40
C SER A 310 2.03 13.88 -18.46
N ALA A 311 2.52 13.10 -19.43
CA ALA A 311 3.27 13.62 -20.57
C ALA A 311 2.50 14.69 -21.39
N ASP A 312 1.18 14.57 -21.51
CA ASP A 312 0.36 15.54 -22.26
C ASP A 312 0.24 16.89 -21.54
N LEU A 313 -0.13 16.88 -20.26
CA LEU A 313 -0.10 18.08 -19.41
C LEU A 313 1.30 18.73 -19.41
N ASN A 314 2.36 17.92 -19.37
CA ASN A 314 3.73 18.40 -19.48
C ASN A 314 4.03 19.07 -20.83
N LYS A 315 3.58 18.49 -21.95
CA LYS A 315 3.72 19.10 -23.29
C LYS A 315 2.95 20.41 -23.39
N ILE A 316 1.73 20.47 -22.84
CA ILE A 316 0.91 21.70 -22.79
C ILE A 316 1.64 22.78 -21.98
N GLU A 317 2.24 22.41 -20.85
CA GLU A 317 3.01 23.38 -20.05
C GLU A 317 4.26 23.87 -20.78
N LYS A 318 5.03 22.99 -21.44
CA LYS A 318 6.20 23.35 -22.27
C LYS A 318 5.82 24.27 -23.43
N ALA A 319 4.73 23.97 -24.15
CA ALA A 319 4.28 24.77 -25.28
C ALA A 319 3.84 26.19 -24.87
N THR A 320 3.44 26.38 -23.61
CA THR A 320 3.06 27.68 -23.06
C THR A 320 4.23 28.39 -22.37
N GLU A 321 5.39 27.76 -22.24
CA GLU A 321 6.63 28.32 -21.68
C GLU A 321 7.20 29.40 -22.64
N GLY A 322 7.25 30.66 -22.19
CA GLY A 322 7.79 31.78 -22.98
C GLY A 322 6.80 32.52 -23.89
N GLN A 323 5.56 32.05 -24.06
CA GLN A 323 4.52 32.82 -24.76
C GLN A 323 3.76 33.71 -23.76
N THR A 324 3.83 35.04 -23.90
CA THR A 324 2.71 35.88 -23.46
C THR A 324 1.52 35.49 -24.33
N VAL A 325 0.58 34.73 -23.77
CA VAL A 325 -0.61 34.24 -24.48
C VAL A 325 -1.18 35.35 -25.36
N PRO A 326 -1.28 35.18 -26.69
CA PRO A 326 -1.89 36.18 -27.56
C PRO A 326 -3.36 36.35 -27.18
N ASP A 327 -3.85 37.57 -27.38
CA ASP A 327 -5.28 37.92 -27.37
C ASP A 327 -6.14 36.79 -27.97
N PRO A 328 -7.22 36.32 -27.29
CA PRO A 328 -8.07 35.22 -27.75
C PRO A 328 -8.75 35.42 -29.11
N ALA A 329 -8.56 36.56 -29.77
CA ALA A 329 -9.17 36.89 -31.05
C ALA A 329 -8.58 36.18 -32.29
N LYS A 330 -7.46 35.44 -32.21
CA LYS A 330 -6.89 34.76 -33.40
C LYS A 330 -6.51 33.29 -33.16
N GLY A 331 -7.45 32.41 -33.55
CA GLY A 331 -7.13 31.17 -34.28
C GLY A 331 -7.03 29.86 -33.47
N ILE A 332 -8.17 29.19 -33.20
CA ILE A 332 -8.27 27.71 -33.20
C ILE A 332 -9.64 27.30 -33.76
N SER A 333 -9.68 27.00 -35.06
CA SER A 333 -10.76 26.27 -35.73
C SER A 333 -10.54 24.77 -35.51
N ALA A 334 -11.32 24.14 -34.62
CA ALA A 334 -11.69 22.71 -34.61
C ALA A 334 -12.14 22.24 -33.20
N VAL A 335 -13.18 22.84 -32.59
CA VAL A 335 -13.95 22.22 -31.48
C VAL A 335 -15.39 22.79 -31.49
N PRO A 336 -16.46 21.98 -31.27
CA PRO A 336 -17.87 22.43 -31.36
C PRO A 336 -18.27 23.59 -30.43
N ARG A 337 -19.23 24.40 -30.90
CA ARG A 337 -19.55 25.77 -30.45
C ARG A 337 -20.30 25.88 -29.10
N LYS A 338 -20.85 24.79 -28.56
CA LYS A 338 -21.72 24.83 -27.36
C LYS A 338 -20.99 24.61 -26.02
N GLU A 339 -19.85 23.92 -26.02
CA GLU A 339 -19.02 23.75 -24.79
C GLU A 339 -18.05 24.92 -24.55
N ARG A 340 -17.84 25.77 -25.55
CA ARG A 340 -16.95 26.95 -25.47
C ARG A 340 -17.48 28.09 -24.59
N ASN A 341 -18.79 28.17 -24.33
CA ASN A 341 -19.39 29.36 -23.72
C ASN A 341 -19.66 29.25 -22.20
N ALA A 342 -19.56 28.07 -21.60
CA ALA A 342 -19.74 27.91 -20.15
C ALA A 342 -18.41 28.00 -19.35
N PHE A 343 -17.26 27.81 -20.00
CA PHE A 343 -15.92 27.90 -19.37
C PHE A 343 -15.26 29.29 -19.51
N ARG A 344 -15.92 30.24 -20.19
CA ARG A 344 -15.33 31.52 -20.63
C ARG A 344 -15.74 32.76 -19.84
N ALA A 345 -16.64 32.65 -18.86
CA ALA A 345 -17.06 33.78 -18.05
C ALA A 345 -16.27 33.83 -16.73
N ALA A 346 -15.29 34.72 -16.67
CA ALA A 346 -14.52 35.19 -15.50
C ALA A 346 -13.46 34.25 -14.89
N LEU A 347 -12.40 33.93 -15.65
CA LEU A 347 -11.10 33.56 -15.09
C LEU A 347 -10.05 34.58 -15.56
N PRO A 348 -9.24 35.20 -14.68
CA PRO A 348 -8.16 36.08 -15.11
C PRO A 348 -7.15 35.25 -15.92
N ALA A 349 -6.67 35.83 -17.02
CA ALA A 349 -5.77 35.20 -17.98
C ALA A 349 -4.52 34.57 -17.29
N ARG A 350 -4.12 33.37 -17.76
CA ARG A 350 -2.91 32.58 -17.41
C ARG A 350 -3.06 31.50 -16.31
N ILE A 351 -3.79 30.42 -16.57
CA ILE A 351 -3.71 29.18 -15.78
C ILE A 351 -3.02 28.10 -16.61
N ARG A 352 -2.02 27.41 -16.04
CA ARG A 352 -1.35 26.24 -16.63
C ARG A 352 -1.74 24.97 -15.87
N PRO A 353 -1.91 23.84 -16.55
CA PRO A 353 -2.13 22.57 -15.85
C PRO A 353 -0.88 22.19 -15.04
N HIS A 354 -1.09 21.59 -13.86
CA HIS A 354 -0.02 20.87 -13.17
C HIS A 354 0.28 19.57 -13.92
N ILE A 355 1.50 19.06 -13.82
CA ILE A 355 1.97 17.91 -14.60
C ILE A 355 1.67 16.56 -13.94
N LEU A 356 1.24 16.58 -12.68
CA LEU A 356 0.77 15.39 -11.96
C LEU A 356 -0.75 15.26 -12.11
N ARG A 357 -1.26 14.05 -12.11
CA ARG A 357 -2.69 13.76 -12.15
C ARG A 357 -3.04 12.76 -11.07
N ALA A 358 -4.11 13.05 -10.34
CA ALA A 358 -4.73 12.07 -9.46
C ALA A 358 -5.42 10.97 -10.28
N SER A 359 -4.98 9.72 -10.08
CA SER A 359 -5.46 8.55 -10.80
C SER A 359 -5.98 7.52 -9.80
N PHE A 360 -7.26 7.15 -9.92
CA PHE A 360 -7.89 6.19 -9.00
C PHE A 360 -7.31 4.79 -9.22
N ASP A 361 -6.91 4.12 -8.15
CA ASP A 361 -6.42 2.74 -8.20
C ASP A 361 -7.59 1.75 -8.25
N GLY A 362 -8.26 1.68 -9.40
CA GLY A 362 -9.35 0.74 -9.63
C GLY A 362 -8.92 -0.73 -9.60
N SER A 363 -7.61 -1.00 -9.70
CA SER A 363 -7.04 -2.35 -9.60
C SER A 363 -6.75 -2.77 -8.15
N ALA A 364 -6.85 -1.82 -7.21
CA ALA A 364 -6.37 -1.97 -5.84
C ALA A 364 -4.93 -2.52 -5.78
N SER A 365 -4.07 -2.06 -6.70
CA SER A 365 -2.68 -2.50 -6.89
C SER A 365 -2.56 -4.02 -6.81
N TRP A 366 -3.19 -4.69 -7.77
CA TRP A 366 -3.26 -6.16 -7.83
C TRP A 366 -4.06 -6.78 -6.67
N TRP A 367 -5.18 -6.15 -6.32
CA TRP A 367 -6.09 -6.56 -5.25
C TRP A 367 -5.46 -6.64 -3.85
N THR A 368 -4.36 -5.92 -3.62
CA THR A 368 -3.68 -5.83 -2.32
C THR A 368 -4.24 -4.72 -1.44
N GLN A 369 -4.73 -3.64 -2.04
CA GLN A 369 -5.19 -2.45 -1.33
C GLN A 369 -6.60 -2.62 -0.75
N GLY A 370 -6.81 -2.03 0.43
CA GLY A 370 -8.13 -1.92 1.07
C GLY A 370 -8.19 -1.00 2.30
N LEU A 371 -7.05 -0.51 2.78
CA LEU A 371 -6.95 0.53 3.82
C LEU A 371 -6.44 1.88 3.27
N GLY A 372 -6.34 1.98 1.94
CA GLY A 372 -5.73 3.09 1.23
C GLY A 372 -4.21 3.09 1.27
N HIS A 373 -3.61 3.67 0.23
CA HIS A 373 -2.18 3.89 0.10
C HIS A 373 -1.65 4.84 1.17
N ALA A 374 -0.42 4.58 1.63
CA ALA A 374 0.32 5.41 2.57
C ALA A 374 -0.45 5.73 3.86
N ASN A 375 -1.17 4.76 4.41
CA ASN A 375 -1.85 4.88 5.70
C ASN A 375 -0.84 5.17 6.83
N PRO A 376 -0.94 6.30 7.56
CA PRO A 376 0.04 6.67 8.58
C PRO A 376 0.16 5.66 9.72
N GLN A 377 -0.94 5.00 10.12
CA GLN A 377 -0.90 4.00 11.20
C GLN A 377 -0.15 2.74 10.78
N LEU A 378 -0.38 2.26 9.55
CA LEU A 378 0.37 1.11 9.02
C LEU A 378 1.85 1.44 8.85
N THR A 379 2.16 2.65 8.38
CA THR A 379 3.55 3.11 8.18
C THR A 379 4.29 3.18 9.51
N LEU A 380 3.67 3.74 10.55
CA LEU A 380 4.24 3.77 11.91
C LEU A 380 4.40 2.36 12.50
N ALA A 381 3.42 1.47 12.30
CA ALA A 381 3.53 0.08 12.77
C ALA A 381 4.70 -0.67 12.10
N ALA A 382 4.90 -0.47 10.80
CA ALA A 382 6.00 -1.06 10.06
C ALA A 382 7.36 -0.51 10.50
N ALA A 383 7.49 0.81 10.64
CA ALA A 383 8.74 1.42 11.14
C ALA A 383 9.07 1.00 12.57
N TYR A 384 8.06 0.91 13.45
CA TYR A 384 8.25 0.38 14.80
C TYR A 384 8.73 -1.07 14.78
N ALA A 385 8.12 -1.92 13.95
CA ALA A 385 8.52 -3.32 13.82
C ALA A 385 9.96 -3.44 13.27
N ALA A 386 10.31 -2.64 12.27
CA ALA A 386 11.65 -2.59 11.69
C ALA A 386 12.69 -2.14 12.73
N GLY A 387 12.43 -1.08 13.48
CA GLY A 387 13.34 -0.58 14.52
C GLY A 387 13.46 -1.51 15.72
N ARG A 388 12.40 -2.26 16.07
CA ARG A 388 12.41 -3.18 17.22
C ARG A 388 13.00 -4.55 16.90
N TYR A 389 12.75 -5.08 15.70
CA TYR A 389 13.06 -6.48 15.38
C TYR A 389 13.97 -6.64 14.15
N GLY A 390 13.89 -5.74 13.17
CA GLY A 390 14.40 -6.05 11.83
C GLY A 390 13.79 -7.37 11.32
N HIS A 391 14.64 -8.28 10.85
CA HIS A 391 14.28 -9.68 10.62
C HIS A 391 14.97 -10.57 11.64
N VAL A 392 14.21 -11.44 12.30
CA VAL A 392 14.71 -12.45 13.25
C VAL A 392 14.25 -13.84 12.81
N MET A 393 15.09 -14.85 13.06
CA MET A 393 14.75 -16.25 12.76
C MET A 393 13.42 -16.63 13.43
N PHE A 394 12.53 -17.29 12.68
CA PHE A 394 11.21 -17.71 13.19
C PHE A 394 11.16 -19.19 13.58
N ALA A 395 12.00 -20.04 12.98
CA ALA A 395 12.06 -21.46 13.32
C ALA A 395 12.38 -21.64 14.81
N GLU A 396 11.51 -22.37 15.53
CA GLU A 396 11.58 -22.61 16.98
C GLU A 396 11.60 -21.35 17.86
N ALA A 397 11.29 -20.19 17.28
CA ALA A 397 11.26 -18.90 17.97
C ALA A 397 9.88 -18.24 17.84
N VAL A 398 9.64 -17.22 18.66
CA VAL A 398 8.39 -16.46 18.61
C VAL A 398 8.65 -14.99 18.91
N HIS A 399 7.98 -14.12 18.15
CA HIS A 399 7.91 -12.69 18.43
C HIS A 399 6.45 -12.21 18.48
N GLN A 400 6.23 -11.12 19.21
CA GLN A 400 4.89 -10.63 19.54
C GLN A 400 3.99 -10.37 18.29
N PRO A 401 4.48 -9.77 17.18
CA PRO A 401 3.64 -9.56 15.99
C PRO A 401 3.12 -10.85 15.36
N ALA A 402 3.97 -11.87 15.20
CA ALA A 402 3.56 -13.16 14.62
C ALA A 402 2.52 -13.83 15.52
N LEU A 403 2.78 -13.97 16.82
CA LEU A 403 1.82 -14.61 17.74
C LEU A 403 0.47 -13.87 17.78
N LYS A 404 0.49 -12.54 17.73
CA LYS A 404 -0.74 -11.73 17.68
C LYS A 404 -1.52 -11.99 16.39
N LEU A 405 -0.83 -11.98 15.24
CA LEU A 405 -1.44 -12.25 13.94
C LEU A 405 -2.04 -13.66 13.87
N ALA A 406 -1.31 -14.68 14.33
CA ALA A 406 -1.84 -16.05 14.39
C ALA A 406 -3.14 -16.12 15.21
N LYS A 407 -3.16 -15.52 16.41
CA LYS A 407 -4.37 -15.47 17.26
C LYS A 407 -5.52 -14.72 16.58
N MET A 408 -5.23 -13.63 15.87
CA MET A 408 -6.25 -12.87 15.14
C MET A 408 -6.86 -13.67 13.99
N LEU A 409 -6.04 -14.36 13.18
CA LEU A 409 -6.51 -15.19 12.07
C LEU A 409 -7.38 -16.34 12.57
N LEU A 410 -6.91 -17.09 13.57
CA LEU A 410 -7.65 -18.22 14.13
C LEU A 410 -8.98 -17.78 14.73
N ARG A 411 -9.01 -16.71 15.54
CA ARG A 411 -10.25 -16.18 16.14
C ARG A 411 -11.19 -15.58 15.09
N GLY A 412 -10.66 -14.81 14.15
CA GLY A 412 -11.45 -14.12 13.13
C GLY A 412 -12.13 -15.07 12.15
N SER A 413 -11.46 -16.18 11.80
CA SER A 413 -12.02 -17.20 10.91
C SER A 413 -13.29 -17.85 11.45
N LYS A 414 -13.47 -17.85 12.78
CA LYS A 414 -14.53 -18.59 13.49
C LYS A 414 -14.65 -20.05 13.02
N ASN A 415 -13.54 -20.64 12.59
CA ASN A 415 -13.47 -22.00 12.12
C ASN A 415 -12.77 -22.87 13.17
N PRO A 416 -13.50 -23.73 13.90
CA PRO A 416 -12.93 -24.58 14.94
C PRO A 416 -11.99 -25.65 14.36
N ARG A 417 -11.89 -25.84 13.04
CA ARG A 417 -10.94 -26.78 12.41
C ARG A 417 -9.52 -26.21 12.29
N LEU A 418 -9.36 -24.89 12.44
CA LEU A 418 -8.07 -24.21 12.29
C LEU A 418 -7.43 -23.97 13.66
N PHE A 419 -6.21 -24.48 13.86
CA PHE A 419 -5.48 -24.39 15.13
C PHE A 419 -4.05 -23.87 15.00
N ARG A 420 -3.47 -23.94 13.81
CA ARG A 420 -2.09 -23.54 13.52
C ARG A 420 -2.05 -22.59 12.34
N VAL A 421 -1.03 -21.71 12.33
CA VAL A 421 -0.74 -20.78 11.25
C VAL A 421 0.70 -21.00 10.82
N PHE A 422 0.89 -21.29 9.54
CA PHE A 422 2.19 -21.33 8.88
C PHE A 422 2.41 -20.00 8.14
N TYR A 423 3.60 -19.42 8.24
CA TYR A 423 3.94 -18.16 7.57
C TYR A 423 4.80 -18.42 6.34
N SER A 424 4.52 -17.69 5.26
CA SER A 424 5.33 -17.67 4.03
C SER A 424 5.28 -16.27 3.39
N ASP A 425 5.87 -16.12 2.22
CA ASP A 425 6.16 -14.80 1.66
C ASP A 425 4.99 -14.23 0.82
N ASP A 426 4.27 -15.07 0.08
CA ASP A 426 3.21 -14.65 -0.83
C ASP A 426 2.11 -15.73 -1.01
N GLY A 427 1.09 -15.39 -1.81
CA GLY A 427 -0.01 -16.31 -2.09
C GLY A 427 0.42 -17.64 -2.71
N SER A 428 1.35 -17.62 -3.67
CA SER A 428 1.82 -18.83 -4.37
C SER A 428 2.51 -19.80 -3.42
N THR A 429 3.43 -19.29 -2.59
CA THR A 429 4.15 -20.09 -1.59
C THR A 429 3.21 -20.63 -0.51
N ALA A 430 2.23 -19.83 -0.07
CA ALA A 430 1.24 -20.26 0.91
C ALA A 430 0.30 -21.35 0.35
N THR A 431 -0.09 -21.24 -0.92
CA THR A 431 -0.87 -22.27 -1.62
C THR A 431 -0.08 -23.56 -1.78
N GLU A 432 1.21 -23.50 -2.12
CA GLU A 432 2.04 -24.69 -2.15
C GLU A 432 2.13 -25.40 -0.79
N VAL A 433 2.26 -24.64 0.30
CA VAL A 433 2.21 -25.19 1.66
C VAL A 433 0.87 -25.89 1.90
N ALA A 434 -0.25 -25.27 1.52
CA ALA A 434 -1.58 -25.83 1.68
C ALA A 434 -1.76 -27.14 0.90
N ILE A 435 -1.30 -27.19 -0.35
CA ILE A 435 -1.35 -28.40 -1.19
C ILE A 435 -0.48 -29.51 -0.58
N LYS A 436 0.75 -29.20 -0.15
CA LYS A 436 1.64 -30.16 0.53
C LYS A 436 0.98 -30.75 1.77
N MET A 437 0.35 -29.91 2.60
CA MET A 437 -0.40 -30.35 3.79
C MET A 437 -1.56 -31.27 3.44
N ALA A 438 -2.38 -30.91 2.44
CA ALA A 438 -3.55 -31.68 2.04
C ALA A 438 -3.19 -33.03 1.40
N LEU A 439 -2.27 -33.04 0.43
CA LEU A 439 -1.83 -34.26 -0.24
C LEU A 439 -1.23 -35.26 0.77
N ARG A 440 -0.41 -34.78 1.73
CA ARG A 440 0.16 -35.64 2.76
C ARG A 440 -0.92 -36.23 3.67
N ALA A 441 -1.91 -35.43 4.07
CA ALA A 441 -3.04 -35.90 4.88
C ALA A 441 -3.78 -37.06 4.20
N SER A 442 -4.07 -36.90 2.91
CA SER A 442 -4.77 -37.92 2.11
C SER A 442 -3.93 -39.19 1.92
N ARG A 443 -2.62 -39.06 1.66
CA ARG A 443 -1.72 -40.23 1.59
C ARG A 443 -1.78 -41.06 2.87
N VAL A 444 -1.69 -40.41 4.03
CA VAL A 444 -1.74 -41.08 5.33
C VAL A 444 -3.09 -41.75 5.53
N ARG A 445 -4.20 -41.05 5.28
CA ARG A 445 -5.55 -41.59 5.48
C ARG A 445 -5.86 -42.84 4.65
N TYR A 446 -5.39 -42.86 3.41
CA TYR A 446 -5.70 -43.92 2.46
C TYR A 446 -4.59 -44.96 2.29
N GLY A 447 -3.49 -44.84 3.03
CA GLY A 447 -2.35 -45.74 2.95
C GLY A 447 -1.61 -45.71 1.61
N TRP A 448 -1.65 -44.58 0.89
CA TRP A 448 -0.98 -44.44 -0.41
C TRP A 448 0.52 -44.25 -0.24
N GLY A 449 1.30 -44.98 -1.03
CA GLY A 449 2.76 -44.95 -1.03
C GLY A 449 3.32 -43.58 -1.45
N PRO A 450 4.57 -43.25 -1.12
CA PRO A 450 5.14 -41.90 -1.26
C PRO A 450 5.31 -41.40 -2.70
N ARG A 451 5.38 -42.32 -3.68
CA ARG A 451 5.59 -42.00 -5.11
C ARG A 451 4.32 -42.05 -5.94
N GLU A 452 3.19 -42.45 -5.35
CA GLU A 452 1.94 -42.50 -6.10
C GLU A 452 1.53 -41.10 -6.56
N PRO A 453 1.15 -40.91 -7.84
CA PRO A 453 0.74 -39.60 -8.35
C PRO A 453 -0.60 -39.19 -7.75
N LEU A 454 -0.65 -37.98 -7.20
CA LEU A 454 -1.88 -37.38 -6.67
C LEU A 454 -2.12 -36.05 -7.34
N GLY A 455 -3.35 -35.84 -7.78
CA GLY A 455 -3.83 -34.54 -8.23
C GLY A 455 -4.66 -33.79 -7.20
N VAL A 456 -5.14 -32.63 -7.59
CA VAL A 456 -6.14 -31.84 -6.86
C VAL A 456 -7.45 -31.77 -7.64
N ILE A 457 -8.53 -31.47 -6.94
CA ILE A 457 -9.82 -31.11 -7.54
C ILE A 457 -10.00 -29.60 -7.38
N GLY A 458 -10.42 -28.92 -8.44
CA GLY A 458 -10.69 -27.49 -8.43
C GLY A 458 -11.82 -27.11 -9.38
N LEU A 459 -11.96 -25.81 -9.67
CA LEU A 459 -12.90 -25.26 -10.63
C LEU A 459 -12.16 -24.73 -11.86
N LYS A 460 -12.81 -24.78 -13.02
CA LYS A 460 -12.24 -24.19 -14.23
C LYS A 460 -11.98 -22.70 -14.08
N GLY A 461 -10.89 -22.21 -14.65
CA GLY A 461 -10.46 -20.82 -14.48
C GLY A 461 -9.97 -20.41 -13.08
N SER A 462 -9.80 -21.36 -12.15
CA SER A 462 -9.20 -21.07 -10.83
C SER A 462 -7.72 -20.69 -10.93
N TYR A 463 -7.29 -19.77 -10.06
CA TYR A 463 -5.93 -19.27 -9.98
C TYR A 463 -5.39 -19.36 -8.55
N HIS A 464 -4.21 -19.98 -8.42
CA HIS A 464 -3.62 -20.30 -7.12
C HIS A 464 -2.20 -19.75 -6.91
N GLY A 465 -1.64 -19.05 -7.90
CA GLY A 465 -0.27 -18.54 -7.90
C GLY A 465 0.58 -19.07 -9.04
N ASP A 466 1.80 -18.54 -9.15
CA ASP A 466 2.67 -18.75 -10.32
C ASP A 466 3.89 -19.63 -10.03
N THR A 467 4.10 -20.05 -8.78
CA THR A 467 5.10 -21.07 -8.46
C THR A 467 4.61 -22.44 -8.92
N MET A 468 5.53 -23.38 -9.18
CA MET A 468 5.19 -24.61 -9.91
C MET A 468 4.09 -25.44 -9.26
N GLY A 469 4.11 -25.60 -7.93
CA GLY A 469 3.08 -26.39 -7.24
C GLY A 469 1.71 -25.70 -7.24
N ALA A 470 1.69 -24.36 -7.19
CA ALA A 470 0.47 -23.57 -7.29
C ALA A 470 -0.09 -23.60 -8.73
N MET A 471 0.77 -23.46 -9.72
CA MET A 471 0.41 -23.51 -11.13
C MET A 471 -0.16 -24.88 -11.51
N ASP A 472 0.47 -25.99 -11.07
CA ASP A 472 -0.01 -27.36 -11.27
C ASP A 472 -1.40 -27.62 -10.66
N ALA A 473 -1.86 -26.79 -9.72
CA ALA A 473 -3.19 -26.85 -9.13
C ALA A 473 -4.26 -26.06 -9.91
N SER A 474 -3.87 -25.28 -10.92
CA SER A 474 -4.76 -24.53 -11.80
C SER A 474 -4.96 -25.23 -13.16
N GLU A 475 -6.12 -24.99 -13.77
CA GLU A 475 -6.52 -25.59 -15.06
C GLU A 475 -5.54 -25.20 -16.18
N PRO A 476 -5.29 -26.10 -17.16
CA PRO A 476 -4.54 -25.75 -18.36
C PRO A 476 -5.13 -24.52 -19.05
N CYS A 477 -4.27 -23.54 -19.34
CA CYS A 477 -4.61 -22.31 -20.03
C CYS A 477 -3.40 -21.78 -20.80
N ILE A 478 -3.63 -20.74 -21.61
CA ILE A 478 -2.58 -20.15 -22.47
C ILE A 478 -1.34 -19.64 -21.72
N TYR A 479 -1.45 -19.43 -20.39
CA TYR A 479 -0.34 -18.99 -19.55
C TYR A 479 0.52 -20.15 -19.07
N ASN A 480 -0.07 -21.16 -18.42
CA ASN A 480 0.68 -22.26 -17.81
C ASN A 480 1.11 -23.34 -18.82
N GLU A 481 0.37 -23.54 -19.92
CA GLU A 481 0.77 -24.48 -20.98
C GLU A 481 2.06 -24.05 -21.70
N LYS A 482 2.48 -22.79 -21.54
CA LYS A 482 3.75 -22.28 -22.07
C LYS A 482 4.93 -22.46 -21.13
N VAL A 483 4.71 -23.07 -19.97
CA VAL A 483 5.73 -23.31 -18.95
C VAL A 483 6.16 -24.77 -19.07
N GLU A 484 7.42 -25.03 -19.43
CA GLU A 484 7.90 -26.32 -19.99
C GLU A 484 7.67 -27.54 -19.09
N TRP A 485 7.61 -27.31 -17.78
CA TRP A 485 7.44 -28.27 -16.70
C TRP A 485 6.06 -28.23 -16.01
N TYR A 486 5.10 -27.45 -16.52
CA TYR A 486 3.71 -27.52 -16.09
C TYR A 486 3.09 -28.86 -16.49
N GLN A 487 2.37 -29.50 -15.57
CA GLN A 487 1.75 -30.82 -15.81
C GLN A 487 0.22 -30.81 -15.63
N GLY A 488 -0.35 -29.78 -15.03
CA GLY A 488 -1.78 -29.74 -14.73
C GLY A 488 -2.21 -30.93 -13.88
N LYS A 489 -1.73 -30.99 -12.63
CA LYS A 489 -1.96 -32.11 -11.70
C LYS A 489 -3.33 -32.03 -11.05
N GLY A 490 -4.41 -32.03 -11.83
CA GLY A 490 -5.74 -31.91 -11.27
C GLY A 490 -6.89 -32.20 -12.21
N PHE A 491 -8.09 -32.07 -11.67
CA PHE A 491 -9.34 -32.06 -12.41
C PHE A 491 -10.13 -30.81 -12.03
N TRP A 492 -10.67 -30.12 -13.03
CA TRP A 492 -11.37 -28.85 -12.85
C TRP A 492 -12.80 -28.98 -13.33
N PHE A 493 -13.73 -28.75 -12.42
CA PHE A 493 -15.15 -28.79 -12.69
C PHE A 493 -15.60 -27.56 -13.49
N ASP A 494 -16.42 -27.78 -14.51
CA ASP A 494 -17.34 -26.75 -14.97
C ASP A 494 -18.31 -26.44 -13.83
N PHE A 495 -18.64 -25.17 -13.64
CA PHE A 495 -19.45 -24.73 -12.52
C PHE A 495 -20.45 -23.65 -12.94
N PRO A 496 -21.61 -23.58 -12.29
CA PRO A 496 -22.56 -22.49 -12.48
C PRO A 496 -21.99 -21.13 -12.05
N THR A 497 -22.20 -20.12 -12.89
CA THR A 497 -21.79 -18.74 -12.61
C THR A 497 -22.99 -17.84 -12.40
N VAL A 498 -22.88 -16.92 -11.44
CA VAL A 498 -23.87 -15.91 -11.14
C VAL A 498 -23.53 -14.63 -11.91
N SER A 499 -24.51 -14.05 -12.59
CA SER A 499 -24.35 -12.77 -13.30
C SER A 499 -25.58 -11.88 -13.10
N MET A 500 -25.41 -10.57 -13.27
CA MET A 500 -26.53 -9.62 -13.33
C MET A 500 -26.73 -9.18 -14.79
N LYS A 501 -27.87 -9.53 -15.38
CA LYS A 501 -28.23 -9.21 -16.76
C LYS A 501 -29.49 -8.37 -16.76
N GLN A 502 -29.41 -7.14 -17.27
CA GLN A 502 -30.54 -6.21 -17.38
C GLN A 502 -31.32 -6.01 -16.05
N GLY A 503 -30.61 -5.96 -14.92
CA GLY A 503 -31.20 -5.78 -13.59
C GLY A 503 -31.72 -7.06 -12.93
N VAL A 504 -31.66 -8.21 -13.61
CA VAL A 504 -32.03 -9.53 -13.06
C VAL A 504 -30.78 -10.32 -12.72
N TRP A 505 -30.77 -10.96 -11.55
CA TRP A 505 -29.70 -11.89 -11.20
C TRP A 505 -30.00 -13.26 -11.80
N THR A 506 -29.04 -13.86 -12.47
CA THR A 506 -29.21 -15.14 -13.17
C THR A 506 -28.05 -16.08 -12.85
N ILE A 507 -28.37 -17.36 -12.75
CA ILE A 507 -27.38 -18.44 -12.67
C ILE A 507 -27.27 -19.08 -14.05
N ASP A 508 -26.10 -18.97 -14.65
CA ASP A 508 -25.75 -19.61 -15.91
C ASP A 508 -25.20 -21.01 -15.60
N ILE A 509 -25.95 -22.05 -15.99
CA ILE A 509 -25.59 -23.47 -15.78
C ILE A 509 -24.77 -23.95 -17.00
N PRO A 510 -23.57 -24.54 -16.82
CA PRO A 510 -22.77 -25.01 -17.95
C PRO A 510 -23.33 -26.32 -18.54
N ASP A 511 -23.08 -26.55 -19.83
CA ASP A 511 -23.61 -27.70 -20.57
C ASP A 511 -23.26 -29.07 -19.95
N ALA A 512 -22.10 -29.17 -19.29
CA ALA A 512 -21.67 -30.39 -18.60
C ALA A 512 -22.62 -30.81 -17.46
N LEU A 513 -23.36 -29.86 -16.87
CA LEU A 513 -24.43 -30.16 -15.90
C LEU A 513 -25.76 -30.48 -16.59
N LEU A 514 -25.98 -30.00 -17.83
CA LEU A 514 -27.24 -30.16 -18.57
C LEU A 514 -27.40 -31.54 -19.21
N THR A 515 -26.30 -32.22 -19.52
CA THR A 515 -26.30 -33.60 -20.05
C THR A 515 -26.96 -34.63 -19.13
N ASP A 516 -27.36 -34.24 -17.93
CA ASP A 516 -27.98 -35.09 -16.90
C ASP A 516 -29.49 -35.25 -17.08
N GLY A 517 -30.13 -34.41 -17.93
CA GLY A 517 -31.58 -34.44 -18.18
C GLY A 517 -32.45 -34.17 -16.94
N LYS A 518 -31.84 -33.86 -15.80
CA LYS A 518 -32.49 -33.67 -14.48
C LYS A 518 -32.36 -32.25 -13.92
N VAL A 519 -31.50 -31.40 -14.50
CA VAL A 519 -31.37 -30.00 -14.08
C VAL A 519 -32.52 -29.19 -14.68
N ASN A 520 -33.40 -28.66 -13.83
CA ASN A 520 -34.41 -27.70 -14.28
C ASN A 520 -33.75 -26.34 -14.56
N THR A 521 -33.62 -25.99 -15.83
CA THR A 521 -33.06 -24.70 -16.30
C THR A 521 -34.14 -23.66 -16.60
N SER A 522 -35.39 -23.88 -16.18
CA SER A 522 -36.45 -22.89 -16.39
C SER A 522 -36.05 -21.54 -15.82
N PRO A 523 -36.45 -20.41 -16.45
CA PRO A 523 -36.14 -19.07 -15.93
C PRO A 523 -36.57 -18.88 -14.47
N SER A 524 -37.62 -19.56 -14.02
CA SER A 524 -38.07 -19.58 -12.62
C SER A 524 -37.12 -20.27 -11.64
N ALA A 525 -36.23 -21.15 -12.11
CA ALA A 525 -35.27 -21.89 -11.29
C ALA A 525 -33.88 -21.22 -11.25
N THR A 526 -33.56 -20.39 -12.25
CA THR A 526 -32.23 -19.77 -12.41
C THR A 526 -32.23 -18.25 -12.34
N SER A 527 -33.39 -17.59 -12.29
CA SER A 527 -33.50 -16.13 -12.12
C SER A 527 -33.91 -15.74 -10.71
N PHE A 528 -33.30 -14.68 -10.19
CA PHE A 528 -33.45 -14.23 -8.81
C PHE A 528 -33.69 -12.72 -8.77
N THR A 529 -34.53 -12.30 -7.83
CA THR A 529 -34.88 -10.88 -7.62
C THR A 529 -33.77 -10.11 -6.90
N SER A 530 -32.86 -10.80 -6.22
CA SER A 530 -31.73 -10.19 -5.51
C SER A 530 -30.56 -11.14 -5.35
N LEU A 531 -29.37 -10.57 -5.15
CA LEU A 531 -28.17 -11.33 -4.81
C LEU A 531 -28.33 -12.08 -3.48
N ASN A 532 -29.05 -11.52 -2.50
CA ASN A 532 -29.30 -12.17 -1.22
C ASN A 532 -30.04 -13.50 -1.39
N ALA A 533 -30.99 -13.59 -2.33
CA ALA A 533 -31.71 -14.84 -2.60
C ALA A 533 -30.79 -15.93 -3.16
N ILE A 534 -29.74 -15.57 -3.90
CA ILE A 534 -28.72 -16.51 -4.39
C ILE A 534 -27.84 -16.99 -3.22
N PHE A 535 -27.46 -16.10 -2.31
CA PHE A 535 -26.64 -16.43 -1.15
C PHE A 535 -27.42 -17.05 0.03
N ASP A 536 -28.75 -17.17 -0.06
CA ASP A 536 -29.56 -17.92 0.90
C ASP A 536 -29.42 -19.43 0.65
N ILE A 537 -28.28 -19.96 1.09
CA ILE A 537 -27.92 -21.36 0.94
C ILE A 537 -28.93 -22.28 1.62
N HIS A 538 -29.46 -21.91 2.78
CA HIS A 538 -30.37 -22.77 3.52
C HIS A 538 -31.69 -22.94 2.78
N ALA A 539 -32.25 -21.86 2.23
CA ALA A 539 -33.44 -21.93 1.39
C ALA A 539 -33.19 -22.71 0.10
N ARG A 540 -31.98 -22.59 -0.48
CA ARG A 540 -31.64 -23.22 -1.75
C ARG A 540 -31.19 -24.68 -1.63
N GLN A 541 -30.75 -25.14 -0.47
CA GLN A 541 -30.25 -26.50 -0.26
C GLN A 541 -31.36 -27.57 -0.40
N SER A 542 -32.63 -27.22 -0.17
CA SER A 542 -33.77 -28.12 -0.37
C SER A 542 -34.32 -28.11 -1.81
N THR A 543 -33.65 -27.42 -2.74
CA THR A 543 -34.12 -27.34 -4.14
C THR A 543 -33.58 -28.51 -4.98
N PRO A 544 -34.31 -28.93 -6.04
CA PRO A 544 -33.82 -29.95 -6.99
C PRO A 544 -32.48 -29.58 -7.66
N LEU A 545 -32.15 -28.28 -7.70
CA LEU A 545 -30.89 -27.80 -8.23
C LEU A 545 -29.69 -28.27 -7.38
N TYR A 546 -29.81 -28.23 -6.04
CA TYR A 546 -28.75 -28.72 -5.14
C TYR A 546 -28.50 -30.23 -5.31
N GLU A 547 -29.57 -31.01 -5.41
CA GLU A 547 -29.48 -32.45 -5.67
C GLU A 547 -28.80 -32.74 -7.00
N SER A 548 -29.13 -31.96 -8.04
CA SER A 548 -28.51 -32.09 -9.35
C SER A 548 -27.03 -31.75 -9.33
N TYR A 549 -26.62 -30.72 -8.57
CA TYR A 549 -25.21 -30.41 -8.36
C TYR A 549 -24.46 -31.55 -7.67
N CYS A 550 -25.04 -32.12 -6.61
CA CYS A 550 -24.44 -33.26 -5.92
C CYS A 550 -24.29 -34.47 -6.85
N ALA A 551 -25.34 -34.80 -7.61
CA ALA A 551 -25.31 -35.92 -8.56
C ALA A 551 -24.25 -35.75 -9.67
N TYR A 552 -24.13 -34.54 -10.22
CA TYR A 552 -23.11 -34.19 -11.19
C TYR A 552 -21.69 -34.41 -10.62
N VAL A 553 -21.44 -33.93 -9.40
CA VAL A 553 -20.15 -34.10 -8.71
C VAL A 553 -19.88 -35.59 -8.46
N THR A 554 -20.80 -36.32 -7.84
CA THR A 554 -20.65 -37.75 -7.52
C THR A 554 -20.32 -38.57 -8.75
N ARG A 555 -21.09 -38.41 -9.84
CA ARG A 555 -20.86 -39.15 -11.08
C ARG A 555 -19.50 -38.84 -11.69
N THR A 556 -19.12 -37.56 -11.71
CA THR A 556 -17.84 -37.15 -12.29
C THR A 556 -16.68 -37.74 -11.48
N LEU A 557 -16.73 -37.67 -10.16
CA LEU A 557 -15.72 -38.27 -9.28
C LEU A 557 -15.67 -39.80 -9.41
N ALA A 558 -16.84 -40.47 -9.47
CA ALA A 558 -16.91 -41.91 -9.68
C ALA A 558 -16.25 -42.33 -11.01
N LYS A 559 -16.50 -41.57 -12.09
CA LYS A 559 -15.86 -41.78 -13.39
C LYS A 559 -14.34 -41.60 -13.29
N LEU A 560 -13.86 -40.53 -12.66
CA LEU A 560 -12.42 -40.28 -12.51
C LEU A 560 -11.73 -41.36 -11.67
N LYS A 561 -12.40 -41.87 -10.63
CA LYS A 561 -11.91 -43.02 -9.85
C LYS A 561 -11.80 -44.28 -10.73
N GLN A 562 -12.80 -44.56 -11.57
CA GLN A 562 -12.77 -45.69 -12.51
C GLN A 562 -11.64 -45.56 -13.54
N GLU A 563 -11.28 -44.33 -13.93
CA GLU A 563 -10.11 -44.03 -14.76
C GLU A 563 -8.77 -44.17 -14.01
N GLY A 564 -8.80 -44.57 -12.74
CA GLY A 564 -7.60 -44.77 -11.91
C GLY A 564 -6.99 -43.48 -11.37
N ARG A 565 -7.68 -42.34 -11.50
CA ARG A 565 -7.18 -41.05 -11.01
C ARG A 565 -7.30 -40.96 -9.50
N LYS A 566 -6.25 -40.46 -8.85
CA LYS A 566 -6.20 -40.21 -7.40
C LYS A 566 -6.07 -38.73 -7.11
N PHE A 567 -6.85 -38.26 -6.15
CA PHE A 567 -6.85 -36.87 -5.72
C PHE A 567 -6.57 -36.79 -4.23
N GLY A 568 -5.78 -35.82 -3.81
CA GLY A 568 -5.41 -35.63 -2.41
C GLY A 568 -5.95 -34.35 -1.78
N ALA A 569 -6.61 -33.48 -2.54
CA ALA A 569 -7.17 -32.24 -2.03
C ALA A 569 -8.33 -31.74 -2.92
N LEU A 570 -9.28 -31.03 -2.32
CA LEU A 570 -10.18 -30.10 -3.00
C LEU A 570 -9.68 -28.68 -2.71
N ILE A 571 -9.33 -27.92 -3.74
CA ILE A 571 -8.89 -26.52 -3.63
C ILE A 571 -9.88 -25.60 -4.33
N LEU A 572 -10.32 -24.53 -3.66
CA LEU A 572 -11.31 -23.60 -4.17
C LEU A 572 -10.93 -22.16 -3.84
N GLU A 573 -11.06 -21.25 -4.82
CA GLU A 573 -11.32 -19.83 -4.53
C GLU A 573 -12.80 -19.71 -4.14
N PRO A 574 -13.14 -19.39 -2.88
CA PRO A 574 -14.54 -19.34 -2.45
C PRO A 574 -15.23 -18.09 -2.99
N VAL A 575 -16.45 -18.25 -3.50
CA VAL A 575 -17.34 -17.21 -4.04
C VAL A 575 -16.87 -16.59 -5.36
N VAL A 576 -15.66 -16.01 -5.42
CA VAL A 576 -15.16 -15.32 -6.62
C VAL A 576 -13.81 -15.89 -7.03
N LEU A 577 -13.72 -16.35 -8.28
CA LEU A 577 -12.45 -16.68 -8.92
C LEU A 577 -11.89 -15.40 -9.53
N GLY A 578 -10.81 -14.89 -8.93
CA GLY A 578 -10.31 -13.55 -9.22
C GLY A 578 -9.67 -13.44 -10.61
N ALA A 579 -8.50 -14.06 -10.77
CA ALA A 579 -7.74 -13.97 -12.03
C ALA A 579 -8.40 -14.72 -13.20
N GLY A 580 -9.32 -15.66 -12.90
CA GLY A 580 -10.18 -16.31 -13.90
C GLY A 580 -11.17 -15.37 -14.61
N GLY A 581 -11.25 -14.11 -14.19
CA GLY A 581 -12.10 -13.10 -14.83
C GLY A 581 -13.22 -12.57 -13.93
N MET A 582 -12.99 -12.51 -12.61
CA MET A 582 -14.01 -12.12 -11.62
C MET A 582 -15.27 -12.98 -11.72
N LEU A 583 -15.09 -14.30 -11.90
CA LEU A 583 -16.19 -15.24 -12.04
C LEU A 583 -16.83 -15.46 -10.67
N LEU A 584 -18.09 -15.02 -10.53
CA LEU A 584 -18.88 -15.26 -9.33
C LEU A 584 -19.46 -16.68 -9.42
N ALA A 585 -18.88 -17.62 -8.69
CA ALA A 585 -19.38 -18.99 -8.62
C ALA A 585 -20.71 -19.04 -7.86
N ASP A 586 -21.64 -19.90 -8.28
CA ASP A 586 -22.84 -20.17 -7.50
C ASP A 586 -22.44 -20.76 -6.12
N PRO A 587 -22.71 -20.06 -5.01
CA PRO A 587 -22.31 -20.53 -3.68
C PRO A 587 -22.96 -21.88 -3.32
N LEU A 588 -24.13 -22.19 -3.88
CA LEU A 588 -24.80 -23.47 -3.69
C LEU A 588 -23.99 -24.63 -4.32
N PHE A 589 -23.38 -24.40 -5.49
CA PHE A 589 -22.57 -25.40 -6.17
C PHE A 589 -21.27 -25.69 -5.41
N GLN A 590 -20.55 -24.64 -4.97
CA GLN A 590 -19.33 -24.82 -4.17
C GLN A 590 -19.63 -25.57 -2.86
N ARG A 591 -20.77 -25.29 -2.21
CA ARG A 591 -21.24 -26.07 -1.06
C ARG A 591 -21.51 -27.52 -1.42
N ALA A 592 -22.25 -27.78 -2.51
CA ALA A 592 -22.56 -29.13 -2.98
C ALA A 592 -21.27 -29.93 -3.22
N LEU A 593 -20.29 -29.33 -3.92
CA LEU A 593 -18.99 -29.94 -4.17
C LEU A 593 -18.27 -30.33 -2.87
N VAL A 594 -18.16 -29.41 -1.91
CA VAL A 594 -17.53 -29.72 -0.61
C VAL A 594 -18.29 -30.81 0.15
N GLN A 595 -19.62 -30.75 0.18
CA GLN A 595 -20.44 -31.71 0.90
C GLN A 595 -20.35 -33.11 0.28
N THR A 596 -20.38 -33.24 -1.05
CA THR A 596 -20.21 -34.51 -1.74
C THR A 596 -18.83 -35.11 -1.46
N VAL A 597 -17.76 -34.32 -1.61
CA VAL A 597 -16.39 -34.77 -1.28
C VAL A 597 -16.32 -35.32 0.15
N ARG A 598 -16.94 -34.65 1.12
CA ARG A 598 -16.91 -35.09 2.52
C ARG A 598 -17.77 -36.32 2.80
N ARG A 599 -18.96 -36.42 2.20
CA ARG A 599 -19.94 -37.49 2.50
C ARG A 599 -19.61 -38.81 1.81
N GLU A 600 -18.85 -38.76 0.72
CA GLU A 600 -18.61 -39.91 -0.14
C GLU A 600 -17.10 -40.29 -0.22
N PRO A 601 -16.44 -40.65 0.90
CA PRO A 601 -15.03 -41.00 0.90
C PRO A 601 -14.70 -42.21 0.01
N HIS A 602 -15.69 -43.08 -0.22
CA HIS A 602 -15.59 -44.22 -1.13
C HIS A 602 -15.30 -43.81 -2.58
N LEU A 603 -15.48 -42.53 -2.96
CA LEU A 603 -15.12 -42.02 -4.27
C LEU A 603 -13.61 -41.80 -4.46
N PHE A 604 -12.80 -41.87 -3.39
CA PHE A 604 -11.35 -41.63 -3.47
C PHE A 604 -10.52 -42.88 -3.21
N SER A 605 -10.99 -43.80 -2.36
CA SER A 605 -10.33 -45.09 -2.15
C SER A 605 -11.34 -46.19 -1.84
N ASP A 606 -10.99 -47.43 -2.22
CA ASP A 606 -11.71 -48.65 -1.81
C ASP A 606 -11.24 -49.15 -0.44
N THR A 607 -10.07 -48.71 0.02
CA THR A 607 -9.62 -48.98 1.39
C THR A 607 -10.47 -48.19 2.37
N ALA A 608 -10.95 -48.88 3.42
CA ALA A 608 -11.58 -48.20 4.54
C ALA A 608 -10.59 -47.15 5.09
N PRO A 609 -11.02 -45.90 5.30
CA PRO A 609 -10.13 -44.89 5.85
C PRO A 609 -9.69 -45.34 7.25
N ASP A 610 -8.39 -45.29 7.53
CA ASP A 610 -7.90 -45.59 8.87
C ASP A 610 -8.51 -44.59 9.86
N THR A 611 -9.48 -45.05 10.66
CA THR A 611 -10.18 -44.24 11.65
C THR A 611 -9.31 -43.93 12.86
N GLU A 612 -8.19 -44.65 13.02
CA GLU A 612 -7.15 -44.41 14.04
C GLU A 612 -6.05 -43.43 13.59
N ALA A 613 -5.93 -43.13 12.28
CA ALA A 613 -4.93 -42.21 11.75
C ALA A 613 -5.35 -40.72 11.82
N SER A 614 -6.36 -40.39 12.64
CA SER A 614 -6.57 -39.01 13.08
C SER A 614 -5.49 -38.65 14.11
N PRO A 615 -4.95 -37.40 14.07
CA PRO A 615 -3.80 -37.03 14.87
C PRO A 615 -4.07 -37.31 16.36
N ALA A 616 -3.29 -38.23 16.94
CA ALA A 616 -3.25 -38.44 18.38
C ALA A 616 -2.86 -37.11 19.07
N PRO A 617 -3.43 -36.81 20.24
CA PRO A 617 -3.15 -35.56 20.96
C PRO A 617 -1.67 -35.42 21.31
N ASP A 618 -1.16 -34.20 21.11
CA ASP A 618 0.15 -33.77 21.60
C ASP A 618 0.10 -33.61 23.12
N THR A 619 0.50 -34.65 23.86
CA THR A 619 0.81 -34.60 25.32
C THR A 619 -0.33 -34.12 26.24
N GLU A 620 -0.20 -34.40 27.54
CA GLU A 620 -1.22 -34.20 28.59
C GLU A 620 -1.75 -32.75 28.78
N ALA A 621 -1.33 -31.78 27.96
CA ALA A 621 -1.63 -30.35 28.13
C ALA A 621 -2.53 -29.72 27.04
N SER A 622 -2.96 -30.47 26.01
CA SER A 622 -3.95 -29.98 25.03
C SER A 622 -5.28 -30.71 25.20
N PRO A 623 -6.44 -30.03 25.16
CA PRO A 623 -7.73 -30.71 25.16
C PRO A 623 -7.78 -31.68 23.98
N ALA A 624 -8.24 -32.91 24.22
CA ALA A 624 -8.36 -33.94 23.18
C ALA A 624 -9.09 -33.36 21.97
N PRO A 625 -8.57 -33.52 20.73
CA PRO A 625 -9.22 -32.97 19.56
C PRO A 625 -10.63 -33.55 19.45
N ASP A 626 -11.63 -32.66 19.38
CA ASP A 626 -13.01 -33.07 19.15
C ASP A 626 -13.07 -33.85 17.83
N ARG A 627 -13.34 -35.15 17.93
CA ARG A 627 -13.42 -36.05 16.76
C ARG A 627 -14.50 -35.62 15.76
N SER A 628 -15.47 -34.79 16.18
CA SER A 628 -16.46 -34.17 15.29
C SER A 628 -15.84 -33.19 14.26
N LEU A 629 -14.64 -32.69 14.55
CA LEU A 629 -13.90 -31.75 13.70
C LEU A 629 -12.99 -32.44 12.68
N ASN A 630 -12.93 -33.77 12.68
CA ASN A 630 -12.19 -34.51 11.65
C ASN A 630 -12.78 -34.24 10.26
N TRP A 631 -11.92 -34.22 9.25
CA TRP A 631 -12.34 -34.19 7.86
C TRP A 631 -12.60 -35.62 7.36
N SER A 632 -13.37 -35.74 6.28
CA SER A 632 -13.68 -36.99 5.59
C SER A 632 -13.58 -36.76 4.08
N GLY A 633 -13.34 -37.83 3.32
CA GLY A 633 -13.09 -37.72 1.88
C GLY A 633 -11.72 -37.10 1.60
N LEU A 634 -11.67 -35.83 1.19
CA LEU A 634 -10.44 -35.09 0.98
C LEU A 634 -10.38 -33.83 1.86
N PRO A 635 -9.19 -33.38 2.27
CA PRO A 635 -9.01 -32.06 2.87
C PRO A 635 -9.50 -30.96 1.91
N VAL A 636 -10.26 -30.02 2.46
CA VAL A 636 -10.77 -28.86 1.72
C VAL A 636 -9.88 -27.65 1.99
N VAL A 637 -9.26 -27.13 0.94
CA VAL A 637 -8.42 -25.94 0.94
C VAL A 637 -9.24 -24.77 0.37
N PHE A 638 -9.43 -23.72 1.16
CA PHE A 638 -9.93 -22.45 0.63
C PHE A 638 -8.76 -21.50 0.39
N ASP A 639 -8.55 -21.16 -0.88
CA ASP A 639 -7.67 -20.10 -1.31
C ASP A 639 -8.39 -18.75 -1.11
N GLU A 640 -8.22 -18.17 0.06
CA GLU A 640 -8.73 -16.85 0.41
C GLU A 640 -7.66 -15.75 0.22
N VAL A 641 -6.68 -15.97 -0.66
CA VAL A 641 -5.71 -14.93 -1.03
C VAL A 641 -6.41 -13.72 -1.61
N PHE A 642 -7.42 -13.92 -2.47
CA PHE A 642 -8.22 -12.84 -3.04
C PHE A 642 -9.39 -12.43 -2.15
N THR A 643 -10.19 -13.39 -1.68
CA THR A 643 -11.52 -13.12 -1.10
C THR A 643 -11.52 -12.93 0.42
N GLY A 644 -10.45 -13.34 1.10
CA GLY A 644 -10.33 -13.25 2.55
C GLY A 644 -10.20 -11.83 3.06
N LEU A 645 -10.28 -11.71 4.40
CA LEU A 645 -9.95 -10.50 5.15
C LEU A 645 -10.73 -9.27 4.70
N TYR A 646 -12.05 -9.42 4.57
CA TYR A 646 -13.01 -8.36 4.28
C TYR A 646 -13.07 -7.87 2.83
N ARG A 647 -12.36 -8.49 1.87
CA ARG A 647 -12.52 -8.12 0.45
C ARG A 647 -13.98 -8.15 -0.01
N LEU A 648 -14.73 -9.16 0.43
CA LEU A 648 -16.16 -9.32 0.16
C LEU A 648 -17.05 -8.92 1.37
N GLY A 649 -16.53 -8.10 2.29
CA GLY A 649 -17.27 -7.62 3.46
C GLY A 649 -17.34 -8.59 4.65
N ARG A 650 -16.73 -9.78 4.57
CA ARG A 650 -16.64 -10.75 5.67
C ARG A 650 -15.19 -11.13 5.95
N PHE A 651 -14.86 -11.48 7.19
CA PHE A 651 -13.49 -11.88 7.58
C PHE A 651 -13.01 -13.08 6.75
N SER A 652 -13.88 -14.08 6.57
CA SER A 652 -13.63 -15.23 5.71
C SER A 652 -14.81 -15.44 4.77
N ALA A 653 -14.47 -15.70 3.50
CA ALA A 653 -15.42 -15.98 2.44
C ALA A 653 -16.12 -17.33 2.63
N ALA A 654 -15.52 -18.25 3.40
CA ALA A 654 -16.14 -19.52 3.82
C ALA A 654 -17.55 -19.36 4.42
N SER A 655 -17.78 -18.27 5.14
CA SER A 655 -19.09 -17.97 5.74
C SER A 655 -20.20 -17.71 4.71
N PHE A 656 -19.87 -17.35 3.46
CA PHE A 656 -20.87 -17.26 2.38
C PHE A 656 -21.34 -18.63 1.92
N LEU A 657 -20.51 -19.67 2.10
CA LEU A 657 -20.78 -21.05 1.69
C LEU A 657 -21.40 -21.89 2.81
N ASP A 658 -21.41 -21.36 4.04
CA ASP A 658 -21.76 -22.08 5.28
C ASP A 658 -20.97 -23.40 5.42
N VAL A 659 -19.70 -23.36 5.02
CA VAL A 659 -18.78 -24.51 5.03
C VAL A 659 -17.49 -24.10 5.70
N GLN A 660 -16.98 -24.95 6.58
CA GLN A 660 -15.69 -24.76 7.23
C GLN A 660 -14.60 -25.53 6.46
N PRO A 661 -13.61 -24.87 5.84
CA PRO A 661 -12.48 -25.55 5.21
C PRO A 661 -11.52 -26.15 6.26
N ASP A 662 -10.66 -27.06 5.81
CA ASP A 662 -9.64 -27.72 6.64
C ASP A 662 -8.28 -26.98 6.58
N VAL A 663 -8.06 -26.23 5.49
CA VAL A 663 -6.91 -25.34 5.29
C VAL A 663 -7.38 -24.03 4.66
N VAL A 664 -6.85 -22.89 5.10
CA VAL A 664 -7.14 -21.56 4.53
C VAL A 664 -5.84 -20.86 4.18
N VAL A 665 -5.78 -20.28 2.99
CA VAL A 665 -4.65 -19.47 2.51
C VAL A 665 -5.03 -17.99 2.54
N ASN A 666 -4.18 -17.12 3.06
CA ASN A 666 -4.37 -15.66 3.04
C ASN A 666 -3.08 -14.94 2.64
N ALA A 667 -3.20 -13.89 1.83
CA ALA A 667 -2.12 -12.96 1.49
C ALA A 667 -2.75 -11.60 1.11
N LYS A 668 -2.15 -10.84 0.19
CA LYS A 668 -2.71 -9.57 -0.36
C LYS A 668 -3.19 -8.60 0.72
N LEU A 669 -4.49 -8.57 0.99
CA LEU A 669 -5.12 -7.67 1.95
C LEU A 669 -4.67 -7.93 3.40
N LEU A 670 -4.02 -9.07 3.67
CA LEU A 670 -3.42 -9.44 4.95
C LEU A 670 -2.54 -8.34 5.56
N THR A 671 -1.81 -7.60 4.73
CA THR A 671 -0.91 -6.53 5.16
C THR A 671 -1.41 -5.14 4.77
N GLY A 672 -2.67 -5.04 4.33
CA GLY A 672 -3.23 -3.81 3.78
C GLY A 672 -2.52 -3.30 2.53
N GLY A 673 -1.76 -4.17 1.83
CA GLY A 673 -0.97 -3.81 0.65
C GLY A 673 0.32 -3.05 0.95
N LEU A 674 0.83 -3.09 2.19
CA LEU A 674 2.08 -2.41 2.56
C LEU A 674 3.34 -3.26 2.28
N LEU A 675 3.29 -4.56 2.55
CA LEU A 675 4.44 -5.46 2.44
C LEU A 675 4.00 -6.89 2.09
N PRO A 676 4.84 -7.71 1.45
CA PRO A 676 4.53 -9.12 1.18
C PRO A 676 4.52 -9.94 2.47
N LEU A 677 3.46 -10.70 2.68
CA LEU A 677 3.32 -11.73 3.70
C LEU A 677 2.16 -12.62 3.30
N ALA A 678 2.27 -13.91 3.59
CA ALA A 678 1.17 -14.84 3.47
C ALA A 678 1.11 -15.81 4.64
N THR A 679 -0.06 -16.42 4.82
CA THR A 679 -0.30 -17.40 5.86
C THR A 679 -1.14 -18.56 5.36
N THR A 680 -0.81 -19.76 5.83
CA THR A 680 -1.61 -20.97 5.65
C THR A 680 -2.09 -21.44 7.02
N CYS A 681 -3.39 -21.30 7.28
CA CYS A 681 -4.03 -21.78 8.50
C CYS A 681 -4.51 -23.22 8.30
N GLY A 682 -4.33 -24.09 9.29
CA GLY A 682 -4.77 -25.48 9.21
C GLY A 682 -4.78 -26.21 10.54
N TYR A 683 -4.96 -27.52 10.48
CA TYR A 683 -4.89 -28.42 11.64
C TYR A 683 -3.43 -28.68 12.08
N ALA A 684 -3.25 -29.25 13.27
CA ALA A 684 -1.94 -29.71 13.73
C ALA A 684 -1.48 -30.91 12.88
N SER A 685 -0.68 -30.63 11.85
CA SER A 685 -0.14 -31.68 10.98
C SER A 685 1.06 -32.34 11.64
N ASN A 686 0.99 -33.65 11.86
CA ASN A 686 2.12 -34.49 12.28
C ASN A 686 3.02 -34.87 11.09
N ALA A 687 2.79 -34.30 9.89
CA ALA A 687 3.47 -34.68 8.66
C ALA A 687 5.00 -34.58 8.72
N SER A 688 5.54 -33.63 9.48
CA SER A 688 6.98 -33.44 9.66
C SER A 688 7.58 -34.30 10.76
N ARG A 689 6.79 -34.93 11.65
CA ARG A 689 7.33 -35.74 12.75
C ARG A 689 8.10 -36.97 12.25
N ALA A 690 7.54 -37.69 11.29
CA ALA A 690 8.21 -38.86 10.72
C ALA A 690 9.51 -38.47 10.00
N LEU A 691 9.47 -37.38 9.21
CA LEU A 691 10.66 -36.84 8.57
C LEU A 691 11.69 -36.37 9.60
N GLN A 692 11.27 -35.66 10.63
CA GLN A 692 12.14 -35.19 11.70
C GLN A 692 12.77 -36.37 12.47
N ALA A 693 11.99 -37.42 12.77
CA ALA A 693 12.50 -38.64 13.39
C ALA A 693 13.53 -39.35 12.51
N GLU A 694 13.26 -39.52 11.20
CA GLU A 694 14.22 -40.08 10.24
C GLU A 694 15.50 -39.22 10.14
N LEU A 695 15.36 -37.89 10.14
CA LEU A 695 16.50 -36.96 10.15
C LEU A 695 17.29 -37.02 11.47
N PHE A 696 16.65 -37.35 12.60
CA PHE A 696 17.30 -37.47 13.91
C PHE A 696 17.97 -38.82 14.15
N GLU A 697 17.48 -39.91 13.55
CA GLU A 697 18.07 -41.25 13.71
C GLU A 697 19.54 -41.28 13.23
N GLY A 698 19.86 -40.62 12.11
CA GLY A 698 21.23 -40.57 11.60
C GLY A 698 21.80 -41.93 11.19
N GLU A 699 23.04 -41.96 10.71
CA GLU A 699 23.72 -43.24 10.42
C GLU A 699 24.41 -43.84 11.66
N GLN A 700 24.72 -43.04 12.69
CA GLN A 700 25.34 -43.52 13.92
C GLN A 700 24.75 -42.86 15.19
N PRO A 701 24.41 -43.66 16.22
CA PRO A 701 23.97 -43.12 17.50
C PRO A 701 25.11 -42.33 18.16
N HIS A 702 24.80 -41.11 18.62
CA HIS A 702 25.72 -40.16 19.28
C HIS A 702 26.71 -39.42 18.36
N ALA A 703 26.55 -39.50 17.04
CA ALA A 703 27.27 -38.65 16.07
C ALA A 703 26.45 -37.42 15.65
N TRP A 704 27.11 -36.41 15.06
CA TRP A 704 26.44 -35.24 14.50
C TRP A 704 25.74 -35.61 13.17
N ASN A 705 24.44 -35.35 13.08
CA ASN A 705 23.70 -35.49 11.83
C ASN A 705 23.70 -34.16 11.06
N ILE A 706 24.63 -34.02 10.11
CA ILE A 706 24.70 -32.84 9.23
C ILE A 706 23.82 -33.09 8.00
N HIS A 707 22.66 -32.42 7.96
CA HIS A 707 21.78 -32.42 6.79
C HIS A 707 22.23 -31.34 5.80
N ALA A 708 23.08 -31.72 4.86
CA ALA A 708 23.59 -30.83 3.82
C ALA A 708 22.70 -30.85 2.56
N ARG A 709 22.25 -29.68 2.11
CA ARG A 709 21.79 -29.48 0.73
C ARG A 709 22.95 -28.90 -0.07
N VAL A 710 23.58 -29.72 -0.92
CA VAL A 710 24.70 -29.29 -1.74
C VAL A 710 24.19 -28.38 -2.85
N LEU A 711 24.59 -27.10 -2.81
CA LEU A 711 24.35 -26.09 -3.83
C LEU A 711 25.71 -25.67 -4.41
N GLY A 712 26.20 -26.46 -5.37
CA GLY A 712 27.51 -26.23 -6.00
C GLY A 712 28.69 -26.55 -5.07
N ASN A 713 29.76 -25.78 -5.18
CA ASN A 713 31.05 -25.96 -4.48
C ASN A 713 31.16 -25.15 -3.18
N VAL A 714 30.03 -24.77 -2.57
CA VAL A 714 29.98 -24.03 -1.30
C VAL A 714 29.34 -24.91 -0.23
N LEU A 715 30.03 -25.09 0.90
CA LEU A 715 29.47 -25.74 2.09
C LEU A 715 28.74 -24.71 2.94
N TYR A 716 27.42 -24.89 3.11
CA TYR A 716 26.59 -24.03 3.97
C TYR A 716 26.14 -24.81 5.20
N LEU A 717 26.38 -24.26 6.39
CA LEU A 717 26.04 -24.87 7.67
C LEU A 717 25.09 -23.97 8.43
N MET A 718 23.89 -24.46 8.71
CA MET A 718 22.94 -23.80 9.59
C MET A 718 22.95 -24.49 10.95
N ALA A 719 23.16 -23.71 12.00
CA ALA A 719 23.06 -24.19 13.37
C ALA A 719 21.77 -23.67 14.02
N SER A 720 21.22 -24.44 14.98
CA SER A 720 20.08 -24.01 15.79
C SER A 720 20.46 -22.78 16.64
N GLN A 721 19.50 -21.92 16.98
CA GLN A 721 19.70 -20.82 17.93
C GLN A 721 20.04 -21.30 19.35
N THR A 722 19.76 -22.57 19.67
CA THR A 722 20.16 -23.18 20.95
C THR A 722 21.56 -23.81 20.89
N SER A 723 22.22 -23.79 19.73
CA SER A 723 23.58 -24.30 19.60
C SER A 723 24.52 -23.43 20.43
N THR A 724 25.29 -24.05 21.31
CA THR A 724 26.27 -23.34 22.14
C THR A 724 27.49 -22.97 21.30
N GLU A 725 28.28 -21.99 21.77
CA GLU A 725 29.56 -21.67 21.14
C GLU A 725 30.50 -22.90 21.09
N GLU A 726 30.48 -23.72 22.14
CA GLU A 726 31.24 -24.97 22.21
C GLU A 726 30.82 -25.97 21.13
N THR A 727 29.51 -26.14 20.94
CA THR A 727 28.89 -26.94 19.87
C THR A 727 29.38 -26.46 18.49
N LEU A 728 29.40 -25.14 18.25
CA LEU A 728 29.87 -24.58 16.98
C LEU A 728 31.38 -24.77 16.77
N ARG A 729 32.20 -24.61 17.82
CA ARG A 729 33.65 -24.84 17.76
C ARG A 729 34.00 -26.30 17.47
N GLN A 730 33.28 -27.25 18.06
CA GLN A 730 33.46 -28.68 17.75
C GLN A 730 33.15 -29.00 16.28
N LEU A 731 32.12 -28.36 15.71
CA LEU A 731 31.79 -28.49 14.29
C LEU A 731 32.88 -27.87 13.40
N GLU A 732 33.37 -26.68 13.76
CA GLU A 732 34.48 -26.00 13.08
C GLU A 732 35.75 -26.87 13.07
N ASP A 733 36.16 -27.39 14.23
CA ASP A 733 37.33 -28.26 14.36
C ASP A 733 37.19 -29.54 13.49
N CYS A 734 36.00 -30.14 13.49
CA CYS A 734 35.70 -31.31 12.66
C CYS A 734 35.90 -30.99 11.16
N LEU A 735 35.39 -29.86 10.68
CA LEU A 735 35.50 -29.45 9.27
C LEU A 735 36.93 -29.10 8.88
N LEU A 736 37.65 -28.39 9.74
CA LEU A 736 39.05 -28.04 9.52
C LEU A 736 39.93 -29.31 9.50
N SER A 737 39.64 -30.28 10.36
CA SER A 737 40.36 -31.57 10.39
C SER A 737 40.08 -32.43 9.16
N ALA A 738 38.86 -32.41 8.62
CA ALA A 738 38.52 -33.10 7.37
C ALA A 738 39.21 -32.48 6.15
N ASN A 739 39.46 -31.17 6.18
CA ASN A 739 40.18 -30.46 5.11
C ASN A 739 41.70 -30.69 5.17
N ALA A 740 42.23 -31.18 6.29
CA ALA A 740 43.65 -31.56 6.44
C ALA A 740 43.96 -32.98 5.91
N LEU A 741 42.95 -33.71 5.42
CA LEU A 741 43.06 -35.06 4.84
C LEU A 741 43.08 -35.06 3.29
N GLN A 742 43.15 -33.88 2.66
CA GLN A 742 43.55 -33.71 1.25
C GLN A 742 44.98 -33.17 1.19
#